data_AF-A0A2E3MRL8-F1
#
_entry.id   AF-A0A2E3MRL8-F1
#
_cell.length_a   1.000
_cell.length_b   1.000
_cell.length_c   1.000
_cell.angle_alpha   90.00
_cell.angle_beta   90.00
_cell.angle_gamma   90.00
#
_symmetry.space_group_name_H-M   'P 1'
#
loop_
_entity.id
_entity.type
_entity.pdbx_description
1 polymer ?
#
loop_
_entity_poly.entity_id
_entity_poly.type
_entity_poly.pdbx_seq_one_letter_code
_entity_poly.pdbx_strand_id
1 'polypeptide(L)'
;MAVLVNRAVCRGLWALLLLANAGISPGASRETTSVTSRGAGPVHVRFSVPRTFKGRRLLWVDDLALAGQSARGGPASPAGRSHELQLRLDRKVYDSLDLTAQAVVRFAAGFPKGSRLDLAIWSAGIRVFHHQLAAAPGVATQALLFDLRELAMGSHELRVGMVRDGVVLARGVARFTLVPFAQGATRPSVSGSIPILIQPNTVAAGEHILTTGVPLPRGTALSAEHFKLMNLQGTRELPLQIRVSSRWSPRGYVKWLLLDFPGRVSADSVTTYRLHYGPRVARAAVPNPLRIEQDQDRIQVDTGPLRFSVRKRGFSFLDSASLNGEPLIDGSRITLTDEHGTVYEAAGDRDSRVVVEEAGPLRAVIAAHGWFVAAGQRTGKYSVRIHAYRGESFLRVFHTFVVTTPTKTLRYQNIALESHLTRAGRVLFGIAGAAPVPASGSHAYLVQESHDRLRVAEVREGREAQLAIARQSAGWVQSGSVGVAVRDIWQNFPKELEVENQTMRVHLWPRHDVPVRHPPDVVSARDIHMLWFAHEGQLLDFSIPRAYAQFHDKADAHTHEFYYIPAAIKNQSDEALGIAKTHEMVWSFGAAAAETRRRCAVSGQDIGCLPSTKWIGESGAVGMLHPVDHERFPDVEMALSRHFDWLQRSTEYMQDYGMWNFGDRHSRWDPANKRVPVNRTWANHHHGNPRTYWLLYLRSGDPKYLTAARRQALHLMDVDICHYSTPQYEAKGYPVGKISGALCDYKGLVHWHSGNRLYDYNNMSDYLFYDYYLTGYQRGVDVARETADAVARFPRGGNRGRDGEGPLASLCFLYEATWDARLLPQLQTYVASLLESQTNAEHELGPGAFPGWAGYAPWLPRYIHLTRDPVAIRSLERWCDFVTDNAFFGSGGALWHDLTEGYRLFGKRKYLSKGVAEMKLMLSDQFLQPNHFYDGFFTPALTLTGGYFSQRMPGFLAALASAEGSVRPRYGISYYAPGMIPMWVHRKSHYASKRYYKRWQGLPIVVARESSDQAFQFTLKGELAPGRVWVTRGVDGVEVARASLGERETILSVAADGKPSEYVLWIATDHDRPRIEFPVSDLDREVFAWHLLVSRRMQAVFFKTRHDAQQAVINVAFGYDAGQAMVLRADGREVARVADGEMAKARWNDLKFSVGPELRGELLHFIHGRTHDETEFYPAEGIVPWLSLTPERYFTPRVTLDPSAHPAP
;
A
#
# COMPACT_ATOMS: atom_id res chain seq x y z
N MET A 1 -27.09 -11.12 55.71
CA MET A 1 -27.71 -12.46 55.76
C MET A 1 -29.16 -12.35 55.28
N ALA A 2 -29.49 -13.18 54.28
CA ALA A 2 -30.78 -13.87 54.01
C ALA A 2 -32.10 -13.15 53.62
N VAL A 3 -32.65 -13.66 52.48
CA VAL A 3 -34.03 -14.21 52.28
C VAL A 3 -35.12 -13.23 51.78
N LEU A 4 -36.14 -13.58 50.97
CA LEU A 4 -36.44 -14.60 49.94
C LEU A 4 -37.91 -14.35 49.49
N VAL A 5 -38.38 -15.14 48.52
CA VAL A 5 -39.67 -15.09 47.81
C VAL A 5 -40.83 -15.80 48.56
N ASN A 6 -42.05 -15.30 48.31
CA ASN A 6 -43.39 -15.95 48.31
C ASN A 6 -44.15 -16.28 49.60
N ARG A 7 -45.45 -15.93 49.58
CA ARG A 7 -46.55 -16.91 49.60
C ARG A 7 -47.78 -16.37 48.87
N ALA A 8 -48.28 -17.18 47.94
CA ALA A 8 -49.61 -17.08 47.36
C ALA A 8 -50.69 -17.50 48.38
N VAL A 9 -51.86 -16.87 48.29
CA VAL A 9 -53.24 -17.43 48.36
C VAL A 9 -54.19 -16.25 48.59
N CYS A 10 -55.00 -15.93 47.57
CA CYS A 10 -56.39 -15.47 47.62
C CYS A 10 -56.72 -14.78 46.28
N ARG A 11 -57.59 -15.38 45.45
CA ARG A 11 -59.02 -15.03 45.34
C ARG A 11 -59.18 -13.60 44.77
N GLY A 12 -59.75 -13.36 43.61
CA GLY A 12 -60.82 -14.06 42.91
C GLY A 12 -61.85 -13.02 42.45
N LEU A 13 -62.55 -13.36 41.37
CA LEU A 13 -63.78 -12.75 40.87
C LEU A 13 -63.69 -11.35 40.23
N TRP A 14 -63.84 -11.24 38.91
CA TRP A 14 -65.05 -11.42 38.08
C TRP A 14 -65.98 -10.21 38.07
N ALA A 15 -65.95 -9.57 36.90
CA ALA A 15 -67.10 -9.20 36.08
C ALA A 15 -67.95 -8.00 36.49
N LEU A 16 -68.45 -7.34 35.43
CA LEU A 16 -69.63 -6.49 35.39
C LEU A 16 -69.40 -5.12 36.06
N LEU A 17 -69.44 -3.97 35.38
CA LEU A 17 -70.50 -3.47 34.49
C LEU A 17 -70.15 -2.03 34.04
N LEU A 18 -70.65 -1.68 32.84
CA LEU A 18 -71.16 -0.35 32.42
C LEU A 18 -70.13 0.77 32.19
N LEU A 19 -69.90 1.17 30.94
CA LEU A 19 -70.70 2.04 30.06
C LEU A 19 -70.54 3.55 30.35
N ALA A 20 -70.19 4.25 29.25
CA ALA A 20 -70.26 5.70 28.96
C ALA A 20 -68.94 6.49 29.04
N ASN A 21 -68.61 7.41 28.13
CA ASN A 21 -68.99 7.64 26.74
C ASN A 21 -68.00 8.70 26.20
N ALA A 22 -67.27 8.41 25.12
CA ALA A 22 -66.76 9.39 24.14
C ALA A 22 -66.02 8.63 23.04
N GLY A 23 -66.66 8.47 21.89
CA GLY A 23 -66.21 7.60 20.81
C GLY A 23 -64.98 8.09 20.06
N ILE A 24 -64.30 7.13 19.43
CA ILE A 24 -63.86 7.11 18.02
C ILE A 24 -63.36 5.67 17.73
N SER A 25 -63.91 5.03 16.69
CA SER A 25 -63.53 3.70 16.19
C SER A 25 -62.15 3.66 15.52
N PRO A 26 -61.49 2.48 15.46
CA PRO A 26 -60.62 2.13 14.34
C PRO A 26 -61.20 0.92 13.57
N GLY A 27 -61.61 1.17 12.33
CA GLY A 27 -61.89 0.17 11.31
C GLY A 27 -60.86 0.31 10.18
N ALA A 28 -60.40 -0.83 9.68
CA ALA A 28 -59.38 -0.96 8.66
C ALA A 28 -59.78 -0.33 7.31
N SER A 29 -58.88 0.49 6.74
CA SER A 29 -58.33 0.33 5.37
C SER A 29 -57.43 1.52 5.00
N ARG A 30 -56.37 1.21 4.24
CA ARG A 30 -55.53 2.07 3.38
C ARG A 30 -54.91 3.35 3.97
N GLU A 31 -53.58 3.38 4.00
CA GLU A 31 -52.74 4.52 3.56
C GLU A 31 -51.28 4.01 3.41
N THR A 32 -50.79 3.74 2.21
CA THR A 32 -49.90 4.66 1.45
C THR A 32 -48.90 5.42 2.33
N THR A 33 -47.78 4.79 2.67
CA THR A 33 -46.54 5.52 2.95
C THR A 33 -45.82 5.81 1.63
N SER A 34 -46.32 6.84 0.92
CA SER A 34 -45.50 7.60 0.00
C SER A 34 -44.40 8.29 0.81
N VAL A 35 -43.18 7.76 0.74
CA VAL A 35 -41.99 8.49 1.16
C VAL A 35 -41.80 9.63 0.16
N THR A 36 -42.33 10.79 0.50
CA THR A 36 -42.03 12.04 -0.21
C THR A 36 -40.55 12.34 -0.06
N SER A 37 -39.90 12.45 -1.21
CA SER A 37 -38.52 12.86 -1.43
C SER A 37 -38.14 14.10 -0.61
N ARG A 38 -37.29 13.91 0.40
CA ARG A 38 -36.37 14.94 0.91
C ARG A 38 -34.96 14.35 0.86
N GLY A 39 -34.11 15.00 0.08
CA GLY A 39 -32.65 14.81 -0.01
C GLY A 39 -32.11 13.43 0.35
N ALA A 40 -32.22 12.47 -0.56
CA ALA A 40 -31.49 11.22 -0.44
C ALA A 40 -29.98 11.51 -0.59
N GLY A 41 -29.29 11.62 0.54
CA GLY A 41 -27.84 11.37 0.55
C GLY A 41 -27.58 9.94 0.06
N PRO A 42 -26.38 9.64 -0.50
CA PRO A 42 -26.06 8.29 -0.93
C PRO A 42 -26.26 7.32 0.24
N VAL A 43 -27.15 6.34 0.06
CA VAL A 43 -27.33 5.24 0.99
C VAL A 43 -26.04 4.43 0.97
N HIS A 44 -25.14 4.68 1.92
CA HIS A 44 -23.98 3.83 2.11
C HIS A 44 -24.46 2.43 2.54
N VAL A 45 -24.43 1.49 1.61
CA VAL A 45 -24.83 0.10 1.84
C VAL A 45 -23.81 -0.54 2.80
N ARG A 46 -24.29 -1.16 3.88
CA ARG A 46 -23.45 -1.99 4.75
C ARG A 46 -22.95 -3.18 3.91
N PHE A 47 -21.65 -3.45 3.90
CA PHE A 47 -21.01 -4.68 3.34
C PHE A 47 -21.52 -6.00 3.96
N SER A 48 -22.59 -5.97 4.74
CA SER A 48 -23.16 -7.13 5.37
C SER A 48 -24.08 -7.84 4.38
N VAL A 49 -23.54 -8.86 3.74
CA VAL A 49 -24.35 -10.05 3.46
C VAL A 49 -25.11 -10.40 4.76
N PRO A 50 -26.45 -10.56 4.75
CA PRO A 50 -27.24 -10.67 5.98
C PRO A 50 -26.72 -11.77 6.93
N ARG A 51 -26.87 -11.56 8.24
CA ARG A 51 -26.28 -12.42 9.29
C ARG A 51 -27.09 -13.69 9.62
N THR A 52 -28.33 -13.83 9.17
CA THR A 52 -29.24 -14.91 9.63
C THR A 52 -29.82 -15.76 8.50
N PHE A 53 -30.09 -17.03 8.83
CA PHE A 53 -30.56 -18.10 7.95
C PHE A 53 -32.09 -18.28 8.00
N LYS A 54 -32.72 -18.59 6.87
CA LYS A 54 -33.88 -19.50 6.78
C LYS A 54 -33.73 -20.34 5.50
N GLY A 55 -33.86 -21.66 5.63
CA GLY A 55 -33.51 -22.64 4.59
C GLY A 55 -34.30 -22.52 3.28
N ARG A 56 -33.60 -22.04 2.23
CA ARG A 56 -33.82 -22.20 0.77
C ARG A 56 -32.43 -21.97 0.10
N ARG A 57 -32.11 -22.58 -1.06
CA ARG A 57 -30.78 -22.41 -1.73
C ARG A 57 -30.51 -20.97 -2.22
N LEU A 58 -31.51 -20.10 -2.30
CA LEU A 58 -31.34 -18.65 -2.42
C LEU A 58 -31.16 -18.04 -1.04
N LEU A 59 -29.96 -17.52 -0.80
CA LEU A 59 -29.49 -17.10 0.51
C LEU A 59 -29.72 -15.62 0.80
N TRP A 60 -29.74 -14.79 -0.25
CA TRP A 60 -29.93 -13.34 -0.18
C TRP A 60 -30.24 -12.76 -1.57
N VAL A 61 -31.06 -11.70 -1.59
CA VAL A 61 -31.40 -10.87 -2.74
C VAL A 61 -31.31 -9.42 -2.31
N ASP A 62 -30.74 -8.57 -3.14
CA ASP A 62 -30.70 -7.12 -2.91
C ASP A 62 -30.88 -6.33 -4.20
N ASP A 63 -31.64 -5.25 -4.08
CA ASP A 63 -31.99 -4.36 -5.19
C ASP A 63 -30.91 -3.30 -5.30
N LEU A 64 -30.16 -3.32 -6.41
CA LEU A 64 -29.03 -2.41 -6.61
C LEU A 64 -29.42 -1.27 -7.55
N ALA A 65 -29.55 -0.07 -6.98
CA ALA A 65 -29.62 1.16 -7.76
C ALA A 65 -28.20 1.52 -8.26
N LEU A 66 -27.90 1.20 -9.52
CA LEU A 66 -26.73 1.73 -10.21
C LEU A 66 -27.10 3.08 -10.84
N ALA A 67 -26.26 4.09 -10.66
CA ALA A 67 -26.54 5.43 -11.18
C ALA A 67 -26.67 5.43 -12.71
N GLY A 68 -27.67 6.19 -13.19
CA GLY A 68 -27.95 6.60 -14.56
C GLY A 68 -27.10 5.99 -15.68
N GLN A 69 -27.60 4.91 -16.29
CA GLN A 69 -27.31 4.58 -17.69
C GLN A 69 -28.52 4.93 -18.56
N SER A 70 -28.99 6.17 -18.52
CA SER A 70 -29.60 6.73 -19.74
C SER A 70 -28.44 7.08 -20.64
N ALA A 71 -28.30 6.37 -21.77
CA ALA A 71 -27.37 6.75 -22.83
C ALA A 71 -27.47 8.27 -23.05
N ARG A 72 -26.33 8.98 -23.01
CA ARG A 72 -26.27 10.32 -23.63
C ARG A 72 -26.83 10.15 -25.05
N GLY A 73 -27.89 10.88 -25.36
CA GLY A 73 -28.72 10.67 -26.53
C GLY A 73 -27.91 10.59 -27.83
N GLY A 74 -27.66 9.37 -28.28
CA GLY A 74 -27.63 9.07 -29.71
C GLY A 74 -29.08 8.80 -30.15
N PRO A 75 -29.49 9.19 -31.36
CA PRO A 75 -30.85 8.96 -31.83
C PRO A 75 -31.21 7.48 -31.70
N ALA A 76 -32.41 7.23 -31.20
CA ALA A 76 -32.96 5.89 -31.06
C ALA A 76 -32.84 5.16 -32.40
N SER A 77 -32.05 4.09 -32.42
CA SER A 77 -32.00 3.20 -33.58
C SER A 77 -33.39 2.58 -33.75
N PRO A 78 -34.05 2.75 -34.91
CA PRO A 78 -35.40 2.24 -35.10
C PRO A 78 -35.36 0.72 -35.26
N ALA A 79 -36.30 0.06 -34.59
CA ALA A 79 -36.74 -1.33 -34.76
C ALA A 79 -35.72 -2.47 -34.44
N GLY A 80 -36.07 -3.30 -33.45
CA GLY A 80 -35.80 -4.74 -33.53
C GLY A 80 -34.71 -5.38 -32.66
N ARG A 81 -34.09 -4.68 -31.69
CA ARG A 81 -33.15 -5.35 -30.75
C ARG A 81 -33.85 -5.77 -29.46
N SER A 82 -33.91 -7.09 -29.25
CA SER A 82 -34.42 -7.74 -28.04
C SER A 82 -33.88 -7.10 -26.77
N HIS A 83 -34.75 -6.82 -25.80
CA HIS A 83 -34.33 -6.38 -24.48
C HIS A 83 -33.53 -7.50 -23.77
N GLU A 84 -32.21 -7.44 -23.85
CA GLU A 84 -31.34 -8.51 -23.36
C GLU A 84 -31.19 -8.44 -21.83
N LEU A 85 -31.50 -9.57 -21.16
CA LEU A 85 -31.23 -9.77 -19.75
C LEU A 85 -29.79 -10.24 -19.58
N GLN A 86 -28.93 -9.42 -18.97
CA GLN A 86 -27.55 -9.78 -18.68
C GLN A 86 -27.47 -10.51 -17.34
N LEU A 87 -26.96 -11.74 -17.34
CA LEU A 87 -26.68 -12.52 -16.13
C LEU A 87 -25.18 -12.75 -16.01
N ARG A 88 -24.61 -12.41 -14.85
CA ARG A 88 -23.18 -12.46 -14.60
C ARG A 88 -22.91 -13.15 -13.26
N LEU A 89 -22.08 -14.20 -13.27
CA LEU A 89 -21.58 -14.86 -12.05
C LEU A 89 -20.24 -14.25 -11.64
N ASP A 90 -19.94 -14.32 -10.34
CA ASP A 90 -18.66 -13.90 -9.81
C ASP A 90 -17.50 -14.83 -10.16
N ARG A 91 -17.79 -16.11 -10.43
CA ARG A 91 -16.81 -17.12 -10.86
C ARG A 91 -17.39 -18.06 -11.90
N LYS A 92 -16.51 -18.73 -12.64
CA LYS A 92 -16.87 -19.81 -13.57
C LYS A 92 -16.61 -21.19 -12.97
N VAL A 93 -15.58 -21.30 -12.12
CA VAL A 93 -15.20 -22.54 -11.45
C VAL A 93 -15.22 -22.31 -9.94
N TYR A 94 -16.06 -23.09 -9.27
CA TYR A 94 -16.15 -23.17 -7.82
C TYR A 94 -15.54 -24.49 -7.40
N ASP A 95 -14.86 -24.54 -6.27
CA ASP A 95 -14.46 -25.82 -5.68
C ASP A 95 -15.25 -26.12 -4.40
N SER A 96 -15.02 -27.29 -3.81
CA SER A 96 -15.78 -27.73 -2.64
C SER A 96 -15.61 -26.88 -1.37
N LEU A 97 -14.71 -25.88 -1.35
CA LEU A 97 -14.58 -24.91 -0.26
C LEU A 97 -15.32 -23.59 -0.54
N ASP A 98 -15.81 -23.38 -1.76
CA ASP A 98 -16.67 -22.25 -2.10
C ASP A 98 -18.11 -22.58 -1.70
N LEU A 99 -18.53 -22.10 -0.53
CA LEU A 99 -19.86 -22.41 0.01
C LEU A 99 -20.99 -21.66 -0.70
N THR A 100 -20.67 -20.57 -1.40
CA THR A 100 -21.66 -19.70 -2.05
C THR A 100 -21.18 -19.17 -3.39
N ALA A 101 -22.12 -18.89 -4.28
CA ALA A 101 -21.90 -18.13 -5.51
C ALA A 101 -22.64 -16.79 -5.45
N GLN A 102 -22.04 -15.73 -5.99
CA GLN A 102 -22.71 -14.45 -6.18
C GLN A 102 -23.02 -14.23 -7.67
N ALA A 103 -24.18 -13.65 -7.97
CA ALA A 103 -24.56 -13.26 -9.32
C ALA A 103 -25.18 -11.88 -9.36
N VAL A 104 -25.13 -11.26 -10.54
CA VAL A 104 -25.82 -10.03 -10.85
C VAL A 104 -26.69 -10.25 -12.08
N VAL A 105 -27.97 -9.91 -11.94
CA VAL A 105 -28.94 -9.85 -13.04
C VAL A 105 -29.17 -8.40 -13.39
N ARG A 106 -29.03 -8.05 -14.66
CA ARG A 106 -29.17 -6.69 -15.14
C ARG A 106 -30.11 -6.62 -16.34
N PHE A 107 -30.99 -5.64 -16.32
CA PHE A 107 -31.86 -5.30 -17.43
C PHE A 107 -31.74 -3.80 -17.73
N ALA A 108 -31.20 -3.47 -18.91
CA ALA A 108 -30.76 -2.11 -19.21
C ALA A 108 -31.87 -1.05 -19.11
N ALA A 109 -33.13 -1.42 -19.39
CA ALA A 109 -34.27 -0.53 -19.34
C ALA A 109 -34.93 -0.43 -17.93
N GLY A 110 -34.40 -1.12 -16.91
CA GLY A 110 -35.04 -1.25 -15.61
C GLY A 110 -36.15 -2.32 -15.62
N PHE A 111 -36.30 -3.06 -14.52
CA PHE A 111 -37.30 -4.12 -14.45
C PHE A 111 -38.73 -3.54 -14.61
N PRO A 112 -39.54 -4.06 -15.55
CA PRO A 112 -40.91 -3.59 -15.75
C PRO A 112 -41.76 -3.77 -14.49
N LYS A 113 -42.70 -2.85 -14.24
CA LYS A 113 -43.67 -3.01 -13.13
C LYS A 113 -44.44 -4.33 -13.26
N GLY A 114 -44.58 -5.05 -12.14
CA GLY A 114 -45.26 -6.35 -12.10
C GLY A 114 -44.43 -7.54 -12.60
N SER A 115 -43.18 -7.33 -13.01
CA SER A 115 -42.29 -8.42 -13.40
C SER A 115 -41.73 -9.20 -12.20
N ARG A 116 -41.38 -10.45 -12.45
CA ARG A 116 -40.72 -11.37 -11.51
C ARG A 116 -39.47 -11.94 -12.18
N LEU A 117 -38.46 -12.29 -11.38
CA LEU A 117 -37.36 -13.14 -11.84
C LEU A 117 -37.62 -14.59 -11.46
N ASP A 118 -37.61 -15.44 -12.47
CA ASP A 118 -37.71 -16.90 -12.39
C ASP A 118 -36.30 -17.48 -12.41
N LEU A 119 -35.78 -17.84 -11.23
CA LEU A 119 -34.43 -18.37 -11.03
C LEU A 119 -34.46 -19.90 -11.00
N ALA A 120 -33.57 -20.55 -11.73
CA ALA A 120 -33.40 -21.99 -11.68
C ALA A 120 -31.93 -22.40 -11.80
N ILE A 121 -31.49 -23.40 -11.03
CA ILE A 121 -30.21 -24.08 -11.27
C ILE A 121 -30.51 -25.45 -11.87
N TRP A 122 -29.83 -25.75 -12.96
CA TRP A 122 -29.92 -27.00 -13.68
C TRP A 122 -28.59 -27.76 -13.60
N SER A 123 -28.65 -29.06 -13.36
CA SER A 123 -27.50 -29.97 -13.35
C SER A 123 -27.81 -31.15 -14.25
N ALA A 124 -26.96 -31.42 -15.25
CA ALA A 124 -27.17 -32.48 -16.25
C ALA A 124 -28.59 -32.49 -16.87
N GLY A 125 -29.15 -31.31 -17.16
CA GLY A 125 -30.49 -31.18 -17.72
C GLY A 125 -31.65 -31.37 -16.72
N ILE A 126 -31.37 -31.56 -15.43
CA ILE A 126 -32.36 -31.66 -14.36
C ILE A 126 -32.40 -30.36 -13.55
N ARG A 127 -33.58 -29.81 -13.31
CA ARG A 127 -33.75 -28.63 -12.45
C ARG A 127 -33.61 -29.01 -10.98
N VAL A 128 -32.48 -28.66 -10.38
CA VAL A 128 -32.14 -28.96 -8.97
C VAL A 128 -32.46 -27.82 -8.01
N PHE A 129 -32.80 -26.64 -8.54
CA PHE A 129 -33.26 -25.49 -7.76
C PHE A 129 -34.23 -24.66 -8.59
N HIS A 130 -35.23 -24.08 -7.93
CA HIS A 130 -36.18 -23.15 -8.53
C HIS A 130 -36.69 -22.15 -7.50
N HIS A 131 -36.73 -20.87 -7.87
CA HIS A 131 -37.28 -19.82 -7.02
C HIS A 131 -37.79 -18.64 -7.84
N GLN A 132 -38.88 -18.04 -7.40
CA GLN A 132 -39.42 -16.83 -8.00
C GLN A 132 -39.36 -15.68 -7.01
N LEU A 133 -38.92 -14.53 -7.49
CA LEU A 133 -38.82 -13.30 -6.70
C LEU A 133 -39.41 -12.12 -7.47
N ALA A 134 -40.05 -11.20 -6.75
CA ALA A 134 -40.55 -9.97 -7.35
C ALA A 134 -39.35 -9.10 -7.77
N ALA A 135 -39.41 -8.54 -8.98
CA ALA A 135 -38.42 -7.57 -9.42
C ALA A 135 -38.88 -6.17 -9.01
N ALA A 136 -38.02 -5.40 -8.34
CA ALA A 136 -38.34 -4.04 -7.96
C ALA A 136 -38.51 -3.15 -9.21
N PRO A 137 -39.68 -2.51 -9.42
CA PRO A 137 -39.93 -1.71 -10.62
C PRO A 137 -38.92 -0.57 -10.75
N GLY A 138 -38.35 -0.40 -11.95
CA GLY A 138 -37.40 0.68 -12.24
C GLY A 138 -35.97 0.43 -11.74
N VAL A 139 -35.72 -0.64 -10.99
CA VAL A 139 -34.37 -1.08 -10.64
C VAL A 139 -33.73 -1.77 -11.85
N ALA A 140 -32.51 -1.38 -12.22
CA ALA A 140 -31.83 -1.93 -13.40
C ALA A 140 -31.03 -3.21 -13.09
N THR A 141 -30.69 -3.44 -11.82
CA THR A 141 -29.74 -4.47 -11.40
C THR A 141 -30.17 -5.11 -10.10
N GLN A 142 -30.08 -6.44 -10.01
CA GLN A 142 -30.32 -7.18 -8.78
C GLN A 142 -29.16 -8.12 -8.48
N ALA A 143 -28.69 -8.13 -7.23
CA ALA A 143 -27.66 -9.06 -6.77
C ALA A 143 -28.28 -10.27 -6.09
N LEU A 144 -27.68 -11.44 -6.33
CA LEU A 144 -28.13 -12.73 -5.86
C LEU A 144 -26.98 -13.45 -5.16
N LEU A 145 -27.28 -14.15 -4.07
CA LEU A 145 -26.35 -15.07 -3.42
C LEU A 145 -26.96 -16.47 -3.31
N PHE A 146 -26.23 -17.48 -3.78
CA PHE A 146 -26.65 -18.87 -3.84
C PHE A 146 -25.83 -19.74 -2.88
N ASP A 147 -26.45 -20.75 -2.31
CA ASP A 147 -25.79 -21.83 -1.57
C ASP A 147 -25.31 -22.93 -2.52
N LEU A 148 -24.04 -23.32 -2.43
CA LEU A 148 -23.44 -24.36 -3.28
C LEU A 148 -23.31 -25.71 -2.59
N ARG A 149 -23.54 -25.80 -1.27
CA ARG A 149 -23.16 -26.98 -0.44
C ARG A 149 -23.85 -28.29 -0.82
N GLU A 150 -25.04 -28.21 -1.39
CA GLU A 150 -25.84 -29.37 -1.79
C GLU A 150 -25.86 -29.61 -3.31
N LEU A 151 -25.02 -28.90 -4.07
CA LEU A 151 -24.86 -29.16 -5.50
C LEU A 151 -23.84 -30.28 -5.71
N ALA A 152 -24.17 -31.21 -6.59
CA ALA A 152 -23.23 -32.25 -7.00
C ALA A 152 -22.01 -31.62 -7.71
N MET A 153 -20.86 -32.30 -7.65
CA MET A 153 -19.72 -31.92 -8.50
C MET A 153 -20.11 -32.08 -9.97
N GLY A 154 -19.59 -31.20 -10.83
CA GLY A 154 -19.87 -31.19 -12.27
C GLY A 154 -20.38 -29.84 -12.78
N SER A 155 -20.91 -29.86 -14.00
CA SER A 155 -21.40 -28.65 -14.68
C SER A 155 -22.84 -28.32 -14.33
N HIS A 156 -23.10 -27.04 -14.14
CA HIS A 156 -24.39 -26.48 -13.77
C HIS A 156 -24.72 -25.24 -14.61
N GLU A 157 -26.01 -24.96 -14.76
CA GLU A 157 -26.51 -23.75 -15.41
C GLU A 157 -27.42 -22.97 -14.45
N LEU A 158 -27.06 -21.73 -14.14
CA LEU A 158 -27.98 -20.76 -13.57
C LEU A 158 -28.79 -20.14 -14.71
N ARG A 159 -30.10 -20.38 -14.73
CA ARG A 159 -31.04 -19.81 -15.68
C ARG A 159 -31.91 -18.78 -14.96
N VAL A 160 -32.06 -17.60 -15.56
CA VAL A 160 -32.93 -16.53 -15.06
C VAL A 160 -33.87 -16.12 -16.17
N GLY A 161 -35.18 -16.20 -15.92
CA GLY A 161 -36.22 -15.65 -16.77
C GLY A 161 -36.82 -14.40 -16.15
N MET A 162 -36.99 -13.32 -16.92
CA MET A 162 -37.83 -12.20 -16.51
C MET A 162 -39.26 -12.48 -16.97
N VAL A 163 -40.20 -12.60 -16.04
CA VAL A 163 -41.58 -13.02 -16.30
C VAL A 163 -42.55 -11.90 -15.93
N ARG A 164 -43.53 -11.62 -16.77
CA ARG A 164 -44.65 -10.73 -16.47
C ARG A 164 -45.93 -11.36 -16.99
N ASP A 165 -46.97 -11.43 -16.15
CA ASP A 165 -48.28 -11.98 -16.53
C ASP A 165 -48.20 -13.41 -17.12
N GLY A 166 -47.27 -14.23 -16.63
CA GLY A 166 -47.02 -15.59 -17.14
C GLY A 166 -46.17 -15.66 -18.41
N VAL A 167 -45.82 -14.53 -19.03
CA VAL A 167 -45.00 -14.45 -20.25
C VAL A 167 -43.53 -14.19 -19.89
N VAL A 168 -42.62 -14.98 -20.45
CA VAL A 168 -41.18 -14.75 -20.30
C VAL A 168 -40.74 -13.67 -21.30
N LEU A 169 -40.36 -12.50 -20.77
CA LEU A 169 -39.94 -11.33 -21.54
C LEU A 169 -38.47 -11.40 -21.97
N ALA A 170 -37.61 -11.99 -21.14
CA ALA A 170 -36.18 -12.16 -21.44
C ALA A 170 -35.61 -13.33 -20.63
N ARG A 171 -34.50 -13.92 -21.11
CA ARG A 171 -33.79 -15.01 -20.42
C ARG A 171 -32.30 -14.74 -20.40
N GLY A 172 -31.63 -15.16 -19.33
CA GLY A 172 -30.19 -15.18 -19.18
C GLY A 172 -29.74 -16.54 -18.67
N VAL A 173 -28.61 -17.04 -19.17
CA VAL A 173 -28.02 -18.31 -18.74
C VAL A 173 -26.55 -18.11 -18.43
N ALA A 174 -26.11 -18.55 -17.27
CA ALA A 174 -24.71 -18.55 -16.87
C ALA A 174 -24.30 -19.97 -16.46
N ARG A 175 -23.23 -20.48 -17.08
CA ARG A 175 -22.69 -21.81 -16.78
C ARG A 175 -21.58 -21.71 -15.75
N PHE A 176 -21.54 -22.66 -14.85
CA PHE A 176 -20.44 -22.82 -13.89
C PHE A 176 -20.16 -24.29 -13.62
N THR A 177 -18.96 -24.58 -13.14
CA THR A 177 -18.55 -25.93 -12.76
C THR A 177 -18.20 -25.95 -11.29
N LEU A 178 -18.69 -26.95 -10.57
CA LEU A 178 -18.26 -27.26 -9.21
C LEU A 178 -17.28 -28.44 -9.25
N VAL A 179 -16.06 -28.22 -8.77
CA VAL A 179 -15.00 -29.25 -8.77
C VAL A 179 -14.64 -29.66 -7.33
N PRO A 180 -14.08 -30.86 -7.11
CA PRO A 180 -13.46 -31.17 -5.84
C PRO A 180 -12.39 -30.12 -5.51
N PHE A 181 -12.18 -29.83 -4.23
CA PHE A 181 -10.94 -29.17 -3.81
C PHE A 181 -9.77 -30.03 -4.31
N ALA A 182 -8.85 -29.40 -5.06
CA ALA A 182 -7.85 -30.07 -5.89
C ALA A 182 -7.19 -31.29 -5.21
N GLN A 183 -7.08 -32.40 -5.94
CA GLN A 183 -6.23 -33.53 -5.54
C GLN A 183 -4.78 -33.02 -5.40
N GLY A 184 -4.13 -33.31 -4.27
CA GLY A 184 -2.77 -32.84 -3.95
C GLY A 184 -2.71 -31.56 -3.11
N ALA A 185 -3.78 -30.74 -3.05
CA ALA A 185 -3.81 -29.60 -2.14
C ALA A 185 -4.06 -30.07 -0.70
N THR A 186 -3.08 -29.88 0.19
CA THR A 186 -3.24 -30.19 1.62
C THR A 186 -4.41 -29.38 2.18
N ARG A 187 -5.48 -30.06 2.60
CA ARG A 187 -6.56 -29.39 3.33
C ARG A 187 -5.96 -28.82 4.61
N PRO A 188 -6.17 -27.53 4.91
CA PRO A 188 -5.63 -26.97 6.12
C PRO A 188 -6.26 -27.67 7.32
N SER A 189 -5.45 -27.84 8.37
CA SER A 189 -5.94 -28.44 9.60
C SER A 189 -7.14 -27.64 10.14
N VAL A 190 -8.17 -28.36 10.59
CA VAL A 190 -9.34 -27.77 11.26
C VAL A 190 -9.12 -27.60 12.76
N SER A 191 -7.96 -28.03 13.28
CA SER A 191 -7.54 -27.81 14.67
C SER A 191 -6.03 -27.61 14.77
N GLY A 192 -5.58 -26.74 15.66
CA GLY A 192 -4.15 -26.49 15.83
C GLY A 192 -3.86 -25.37 16.80
N SER A 193 -2.63 -24.87 16.75
CA SER A 193 -2.15 -23.74 17.55
C SER A 193 -1.33 -22.80 16.67
N ILE A 194 -1.56 -21.50 16.81
CA ILE A 194 -0.88 -20.44 16.06
C ILE A 194 -0.05 -19.63 17.07
N PRO A 195 1.29 -19.54 16.92
CA PRO A 195 2.10 -18.67 17.76
C PRO A 195 1.79 -17.21 17.45
N ILE A 196 1.52 -16.41 18.48
CA ILE A 196 1.39 -14.95 18.41
C ILE A 196 2.61 -14.35 19.08
N LEU A 197 3.40 -13.59 18.33
CA LEU A 197 4.69 -13.03 18.71
C LEU A 197 4.54 -11.51 18.96
N ILE A 198 5.11 -11.05 20.06
CA ILE A 198 5.19 -9.64 20.42
C ILE A 198 6.65 -9.25 20.48
N GLN A 199 7.03 -8.30 19.63
CA GLN A 199 8.40 -7.79 19.55
C GLN A 199 8.74 -6.96 20.79
N PRO A 200 10.03 -6.95 21.19
CA PRO A 200 10.47 -6.11 22.29
C PRO A 200 10.28 -4.62 21.97
N ASN A 201 9.95 -3.85 23.00
CA ASN A 201 9.89 -2.40 22.93
C ASN A 201 10.17 -1.81 24.32
N THR A 202 11.32 -1.14 24.48
CA THR A 202 11.75 -0.55 25.75
C THR A 202 10.80 0.53 26.26
N VAL A 203 10.23 1.34 25.37
CA VAL A 203 9.32 2.45 25.74
C VAL A 203 7.97 1.89 26.18
N ALA A 204 7.46 0.91 25.44
CA ALA A 204 6.19 0.25 25.68
C ALA A 204 6.29 -0.99 26.59
N ALA A 205 7.39 -1.21 27.31
CA ALA A 205 7.51 -2.37 28.19
C ALA A 205 6.45 -2.36 29.29
N GLY A 206 5.72 -3.47 29.45
CA GLY A 206 4.60 -3.59 30.41
C GLY A 206 3.41 -4.40 29.88
N GLU A 207 2.31 -4.36 30.63
CA GLU A 207 1.03 -4.97 30.23
C GLU A 207 0.22 -3.99 29.39
N HIS A 208 -0.38 -4.47 28.30
CA HIS A 208 -1.21 -3.69 27.38
C HIS A 208 -2.39 -4.52 26.88
N ILE A 209 -3.47 -3.86 26.46
CA ILE A 209 -4.42 -4.48 25.54
C ILE A 209 -3.83 -4.41 24.12
N LEU A 210 -3.41 -5.56 23.60
CA LEU A 210 -2.80 -5.69 22.28
C LEU A 210 -3.83 -6.06 21.24
N THR A 211 -3.67 -5.52 20.03
CA THR A 211 -4.48 -5.87 18.86
C THR A 211 -3.60 -6.48 17.77
N THR A 212 -4.05 -7.58 17.14
CA THR A 212 -3.37 -8.14 15.96
C THR A 212 -4.33 -8.88 15.02
N GLY A 213 -3.94 -8.97 13.75
CA GLY A 213 -4.63 -9.75 12.74
C GLY A 213 -4.05 -11.15 12.59
N VAL A 214 -4.91 -12.17 12.51
CA VAL A 214 -4.53 -13.56 12.26
C VAL A 214 -5.12 -14.02 10.93
N PRO A 215 -4.30 -14.22 9.88
CA PRO A 215 -4.78 -14.79 8.64
C PRO A 215 -4.99 -16.30 8.82
N LEU A 216 -6.02 -16.85 8.17
CA LEU A 216 -6.34 -18.27 8.22
C LEU A 216 -6.36 -18.87 6.80
N PRO A 217 -5.76 -20.07 6.60
CA PRO A 217 -5.93 -20.82 5.38
C PRO A 217 -7.41 -21.04 5.02
N ARG A 218 -7.73 -21.07 3.73
CA ARG A 218 -9.10 -21.35 3.27
C ARG A 218 -9.49 -22.78 3.64
N GLY A 219 -10.52 -22.93 4.47
CA GLY A 219 -11.00 -24.23 4.96
C GLY A 219 -10.84 -24.43 6.47
N THR A 220 -10.08 -23.55 7.16
CA THR A 220 -9.78 -23.73 8.59
C THR A 220 -10.99 -23.56 9.51
N ALA A 221 -11.74 -22.46 9.38
CA ALA A 221 -12.87 -22.16 10.28
C ALA A 221 -13.97 -21.33 9.60
N LEU A 222 -15.23 -21.55 10.00
CA LEU A 222 -16.40 -20.79 9.55
C LEU A 222 -16.78 -19.66 10.53
N SER A 223 -16.49 -19.85 11.82
CA SER A 223 -16.79 -18.91 12.91
C SER A 223 -15.54 -18.60 13.75
N ALA A 224 -15.61 -17.53 14.54
CA ALA A 224 -14.57 -17.13 15.49
C ALA A 224 -14.80 -17.68 16.91
N GLU A 225 -15.78 -18.57 17.09
CA GLU A 225 -16.17 -19.11 18.40
C GLU A 225 -15.18 -20.15 18.92
N HIS A 226 -14.59 -20.91 18.01
CA HIS A 226 -13.73 -22.06 18.31
C HIS A 226 -12.25 -21.71 18.41
N PHE A 227 -11.96 -20.60 19.10
CA PHE A 227 -10.62 -20.05 19.28
C PHE A 227 -10.42 -19.56 20.71
N LYS A 228 -9.29 -19.93 21.33
CA LYS A 228 -8.87 -19.42 22.65
C LYS A 228 -7.38 -19.11 22.68
N LEU A 229 -6.98 -18.14 23.49
CA LEU A 229 -5.59 -17.74 23.63
C LEU A 229 -5.03 -18.25 24.95
N MET A 230 -3.85 -18.86 24.90
CA MET A 230 -3.13 -19.39 26.04
C MET A 230 -1.79 -18.67 26.19
N ASN A 231 -1.26 -18.62 27.42
CA ASN A 231 0.14 -18.28 27.66
C ASN A 231 1.08 -19.29 26.99
N LEU A 232 2.38 -18.96 26.90
CA LEU A 232 3.38 -19.81 26.25
C LEU A 232 3.38 -21.26 26.79
N GLN A 233 3.23 -21.41 28.11
CA GLN A 233 3.23 -22.71 28.78
C GLN A 233 1.93 -23.51 28.55
N GLY A 234 0.88 -22.91 27.98
CA GLY A 234 -0.41 -23.54 27.79
C GLY A 234 -1.21 -23.77 29.09
N THR A 235 -0.74 -23.24 30.22
CA THR A 235 -1.30 -23.46 31.56
C THR A 235 -2.44 -22.50 31.91
N ARG A 236 -2.51 -21.33 31.26
CA ARG A 236 -3.49 -20.29 31.56
C ARG A 236 -4.13 -19.76 30.30
N GLU A 237 -5.47 -19.76 30.28
CA GLU A 237 -6.27 -19.07 29.25
C GLU A 237 -6.31 -17.56 29.53
N LEU A 238 -6.15 -16.76 28.49
CA LEU A 238 -6.22 -15.30 28.56
C LEU A 238 -7.59 -14.80 28.06
N PRO A 239 -8.12 -13.70 28.64
CA PRO A 239 -9.25 -13.00 28.07
C PRO A 239 -9.01 -12.66 26.60
N LEU A 240 -9.96 -12.99 25.73
CA LEU A 240 -9.81 -12.82 24.30
C LEU A 240 -11.10 -12.31 23.67
N GLN A 241 -10.98 -11.22 22.92
CA GLN A 241 -12.01 -10.70 22.04
C GLN A 241 -11.58 -11.00 20.60
N ILE A 242 -12.48 -11.56 19.80
CA ILE A 242 -12.21 -11.91 18.41
C ILE A 242 -13.31 -11.36 17.51
N ARG A 243 -12.91 -10.78 16.37
CA ARG A 243 -13.81 -10.39 15.28
C ARG A 243 -13.35 -11.03 13.97
N VAL A 244 -14.29 -11.44 13.13
CA VAL A 244 -14.00 -11.79 11.73
C VAL A 244 -13.88 -10.49 10.93
N SER A 245 -12.70 -10.19 10.40
CA SER A 245 -12.44 -8.97 9.61
C SER A 245 -12.53 -9.23 8.10
N SER A 246 -12.33 -10.47 7.62
CA SER A 246 -12.47 -10.85 6.21
C SER A 246 -12.80 -12.33 6.01
N ARG A 247 -13.34 -12.69 4.83
CA ARG A 247 -13.71 -14.05 4.43
C ARG A 247 -13.25 -14.36 3.00
N TRP A 248 -12.98 -15.63 2.73
CA TRP A 248 -12.55 -16.14 1.43
C TRP A 248 -13.65 -16.12 0.34
N SER A 249 -14.90 -16.11 0.77
CA SER A 249 -16.08 -15.93 -0.06
C SER A 249 -17.21 -15.32 0.78
N PRO A 250 -18.27 -14.77 0.17
CA PRO A 250 -19.42 -14.28 0.91
C PRO A 250 -19.99 -15.38 1.81
N ARG A 251 -20.12 -15.16 3.13
CA ARG A 251 -20.53 -16.22 4.09
C ARG A 251 -19.66 -17.49 4.11
N GLY A 252 -18.48 -17.48 3.50
CA GLY A 252 -17.55 -18.61 3.46
C GLY A 252 -16.61 -18.68 4.65
N TYR A 253 -15.53 -19.45 4.50
CA TYR A 253 -14.47 -19.57 5.49
C TYR A 253 -13.85 -18.22 5.86
N VAL A 254 -13.47 -18.09 7.12
CA VAL A 254 -12.75 -16.92 7.64
C VAL A 254 -11.39 -16.81 6.97
N LYS A 255 -11.06 -15.61 6.47
CA LYS A 255 -9.76 -15.27 5.89
C LYS A 255 -8.89 -14.53 6.91
N TRP A 256 -9.48 -13.62 7.67
CA TRP A 256 -8.79 -12.87 8.72
C TRP A 256 -9.65 -12.79 9.99
N LEU A 257 -8.99 -13.04 11.12
CA LEU A 257 -9.47 -12.68 12.46
C LEU A 257 -8.74 -11.42 12.93
N LEU A 258 -9.41 -10.60 13.72
CA LEU A 258 -8.81 -9.55 14.53
C LEU A 258 -8.95 -9.96 15.99
N LEU A 259 -7.85 -9.92 16.74
CA LEU A 259 -7.78 -10.30 18.14
C LEU A 259 -7.46 -9.08 18.98
N ASP A 260 -8.15 -8.94 20.10
CA ASP A 260 -7.77 -8.05 21.20
C ASP A 260 -7.57 -8.91 22.46
N PHE A 261 -6.47 -8.73 23.18
CA PHE A 261 -6.14 -9.50 24.38
C PHE A 261 -5.16 -8.75 25.30
N PRO A 262 -5.18 -8.99 26.63
CA PRO A 262 -4.14 -8.48 27.51
C PRO A 262 -2.83 -9.24 27.25
N GLY A 263 -1.77 -8.52 26.91
CA GLY A 263 -0.47 -9.10 26.63
C GLY A 263 0.67 -8.26 27.17
N ARG A 264 1.79 -8.92 27.48
CA ARG A 264 3.00 -8.29 27.99
C ARG A 264 3.97 -7.99 26.85
N VAL A 265 4.46 -6.76 26.83
CA VAL A 265 5.57 -6.31 25.99
C VAL A 265 6.82 -6.33 26.84
N SER A 266 7.84 -7.07 26.40
CA SER A 266 9.16 -7.07 27.02
C SER A 266 10.01 -5.91 26.50
N ALA A 267 11.02 -5.50 27.27
CA ALA A 267 11.95 -4.46 26.82
C ALA A 267 12.98 -5.00 25.80
N ASP A 268 13.34 -6.30 25.88
CA ASP A 268 14.53 -6.86 25.23
C ASP A 268 14.32 -8.21 24.53
N SER A 269 13.16 -8.85 24.73
CA SER A 269 12.88 -10.22 24.28
C SER A 269 11.51 -10.36 23.61
N VAL A 270 11.40 -11.29 22.66
CA VAL A 270 10.11 -11.60 22.01
C VAL A 270 9.23 -12.35 23.00
N THR A 271 8.02 -11.84 23.25
CA THR A 271 7.00 -12.54 24.07
C THR A 271 6.09 -13.36 23.16
N THR A 272 5.78 -14.60 23.55
CA THR A 272 4.99 -15.53 22.72
C THR A 272 3.72 -16.00 23.44
N TYR A 273 2.59 -15.99 22.73
CA TYR A 273 1.32 -16.59 23.12
C TYR A 273 0.88 -17.65 22.10
N ARG A 274 -0.11 -18.49 22.46
CA ARG A 274 -0.64 -19.54 21.58
C ARG A 274 -2.13 -19.41 21.37
N LEU A 275 -2.55 -19.18 20.14
CA LEU A 275 -3.95 -19.19 19.73
C LEU A 275 -4.35 -20.60 19.30
N HIS A 276 -5.09 -21.30 20.16
CA HIS A 276 -5.61 -22.62 19.87
C HIS A 276 -6.93 -22.52 19.12
N TYR A 277 -7.12 -23.38 18.12
CA TYR A 277 -8.37 -23.48 17.38
C TYR A 277 -8.78 -24.93 17.15
N GLY A 278 -10.08 -25.15 16.99
CA GLY A 278 -10.64 -26.45 16.64
C GLY A 278 -12.05 -26.67 17.17
N PRO A 279 -12.83 -27.63 16.65
CA PRO A 279 -14.25 -27.77 16.93
C PRO A 279 -14.59 -28.02 18.41
N ARG A 280 -13.63 -28.54 19.19
CA ARG A 280 -13.76 -28.75 20.65
C ARG A 280 -13.19 -27.61 21.50
N VAL A 281 -12.62 -26.58 20.87
CA VAL A 281 -12.13 -25.39 21.57
C VAL A 281 -13.33 -24.55 21.96
N ALA A 282 -13.48 -24.34 23.27
CA ALA A 282 -14.39 -23.37 23.87
C ALA A 282 -13.56 -22.29 24.56
N ARG A 283 -13.95 -21.04 24.37
CA ARG A 283 -13.33 -19.87 24.99
C ARG A 283 -14.10 -19.48 26.26
N ALA A 284 -13.37 -19.19 27.33
CA ALA A 284 -13.93 -18.68 28.57
C ALA A 284 -14.52 -17.27 28.39
N ALA A 285 -15.56 -16.96 29.16
CA ALA A 285 -16.09 -15.61 29.24
C ALA A 285 -15.04 -14.65 29.82
N VAL A 286 -15.02 -13.41 29.33
CA VAL A 286 -14.12 -12.38 29.85
C VAL A 286 -14.63 -11.88 31.20
N PRO A 287 -13.85 -11.97 32.29
CA PRO A 287 -14.25 -11.42 33.58
C PRO A 287 -14.22 -9.89 33.54
N ASN A 288 -15.16 -9.26 34.26
CA ASN A 288 -15.30 -7.79 34.38
C ASN A 288 -15.19 -7.08 33.03
N PRO A 289 -16.08 -7.39 32.06
CA PRO A 289 -15.99 -6.84 30.71
C PRO A 289 -16.24 -5.33 30.71
N LEU A 290 -15.65 -4.63 29.74
CA LEU A 290 -16.03 -3.27 29.38
C LEU A 290 -17.55 -3.23 29.09
N ARG A 291 -18.23 -2.19 29.56
CA ARG A 291 -19.69 -2.04 29.40
C ARG A 291 -20.03 -0.86 28.51
N ILE A 292 -21.06 -1.02 27.69
CA ILE A 292 -21.62 0.03 26.86
C ILE A 292 -23.14 0.03 27.07
N GLU A 293 -23.68 1.18 27.42
CA GLU A 293 -25.11 1.42 27.55
C GLU A 293 -25.48 2.57 26.60
N GLN A 294 -26.66 2.51 25.97
CA GLN A 294 -27.10 3.57 25.07
C GLN A 294 -28.61 3.70 25.09
N ASP A 295 -29.07 4.94 24.98
CA ASP A 295 -30.48 5.30 24.80
C ASP A 295 -30.64 6.05 23.45
N GLN A 296 -31.72 6.81 23.27
CA GLN A 296 -31.96 7.55 22.02
C GLN A 296 -31.01 8.76 21.85
N ASP A 297 -30.48 9.29 22.94
CA ASP A 297 -29.76 10.56 22.98
C ASP A 297 -28.27 10.39 23.28
N ARG A 298 -27.87 9.32 23.98
CA ARG A 298 -26.53 9.16 24.54
C ARG A 298 -25.98 7.74 24.38
N ILE A 299 -24.65 7.65 24.36
CA ILE A 299 -23.89 6.41 24.51
C ILE A 299 -22.99 6.60 25.74
N GLN A 300 -23.06 5.69 26.70
CA GLN A 300 -22.21 5.65 27.88
C GLN A 300 -21.28 4.43 27.81
N VAL A 301 -20.02 4.61 28.18
CA VAL A 301 -19.01 3.55 28.20
C VAL A 301 -18.33 3.54 29.56
N ASP A 302 -18.17 2.34 30.12
CA ASP A 302 -17.50 2.09 31.38
C ASP A 302 -16.37 1.08 31.14
N THR A 303 -15.12 1.53 31.31
CA THR A 303 -13.93 0.69 31.18
C THR A 303 -13.55 -0.02 32.48
N GLY A 304 -14.21 0.29 33.60
CA GLY A 304 -13.76 0.02 34.96
C GLY A 304 -13.37 1.33 35.66
N PRO A 305 -12.16 1.86 35.44
CA PRO A 305 -11.74 3.12 36.07
C PRO A 305 -12.31 4.36 35.39
N LEU A 306 -12.55 4.35 34.08
CA LEU A 306 -13.06 5.49 33.32
C LEU A 306 -14.50 5.26 32.87
N ARG A 307 -15.37 6.20 33.20
CA ARG A 307 -16.73 6.28 32.66
C ARG A 307 -16.90 7.57 31.89
N PHE A 308 -17.37 7.48 30.65
CA PHE A 308 -17.61 8.66 29.82
C PHE A 308 -18.90 8.51 29.00
N SER A 309 -19.41 9.63 28.50
CA SER A 309 -20.57 9.66 27.64
C SER A 309 -20.38 10.54 26.42
N VAL A 310 -21.09 10.21 25.34
CA VAL A 310 -21.19 11.02 24.13
C VAL A 310 -22.65 11.23 23.72
N ARG A 311 -22.95 12.38 23.14
CA ARG A 311 -24.28 12.67 22.58
C ARG A 311 -24.43 12.07 21.20
N LYS A 312 -25.61 11.53 20.89
CA LYS A 312 -25.99 11.06 19.56
C LYS A 312 -26.48 12.16 18.64
N ARG A 313 -27.02 13.25 19.20
CA ARG A 313 -27.46 14.45 18.48
C ARG A 313 -26.63 15.64 18.91
N GLY A 314 -26.14 16.43 17.95
CA GLY A 314 -25.22 17.53 18.25
C GLY A 314 -23.95 17.02 18.93
N PHE A 315 -23.31 16.03 18.31
CA PHE A 315 -22.05 15.45 18.77
C PHE A 315 -20.98 16.53 18.97
N SER A 316 -20.27 16.45 20.10
CA SER A 316 -19.30 17.46 20.50
C SER A 316 -18.02 16.86 21.11
N PHE A 317 -17.68 15.61 20.77
CA PHE A 317 -16.69 14.75 21.45
C PHE A 317 -17.22 14.17 22.78
N LEU A 318 -16.64 14.49 23.93
CA LEU A 318 -17.06 13.97 25.23
C LEU A 318 -18.14 14.88 25.82
N ASP A 319 -19.30 14.31 26.15
CA ASP A 319 -20.28 15.05 26.94
C ASP A 319 -19.87 15.10 28.41
N SER A 320 -19.30 14.01 28.92
CA SER A 320 -18.71 13.95 30.25
C SER A 320 -17.70 12.82 30.35
N ALA A 321 -16.74 12.94 31.26
CA ALA A 321 -15.84 11.88 31.66
C ALA A 321 -15.54 11.96 33.17
N SER A 322 -15.59 10.81 33.84
CA SER A 322 -15.31 10.64 35.26
C SER A 322 -14.34 9.48 35.49
N LEU A 323 -13.43 9.66 36.43
CA LEU A 323 -12.47 8.64 36.85
C LEU A 323 -12.80 8.17 38.26
N ASN A 324 -13.10 6.89 38.44
CA ASN A 324 -13.48 6.30 39.73
C ASN A 324 -14.60 7.10 40.44
N GLY A 325 -15.53 7.67 39.68
CA GLY A 325 -16.63 8.51 40.18
C GLY A 325 -16.34 10.02 40.25
N GLU A 326 -15.08 10.44 40.19
CA GLU A 326 -14.71 11.86 40.21
C GLU A 326 -14.86 12.48 38.80
N PRO A 327 -15.67 13.52 38.61
CA PRO A 327 -15.87 14.14 37.31
C PRO A 327 -14.65 14.97 36.89
N LEU A 328 -14.15 14.75 35.67
CA LEU A 328 -12.96 15.42 35.12
C LEU A 328 -13.28 16.29 33.89
N ILE A 329 -14.26 15.87 33.08
CA ILE A 329 -14.79 16.61 31.93
C ILE A 329 -16.30 16.67 32.07
N ASP A 330 -16.89 17.86 31.85
CA ASP A 330 -18.33 18.12 31.86
C ASP A 330 -18.85 18.72 30.53
N GLY A 331 -17.98 18.81 29.51
CA GLY A 331 -18.35 19.14 28.15
C GLY A 331 -17.15 19.31 27.22
N SER A 332 -17.40 19.14 25.92
CA SER A 332 -16.41 19.33 24.85
C SER A 332 -17.04 20.03 23.66
N ARG A 333 -16.19 20.57 22.77
CA ARG A 333 -16.57 21.17 21.48
C ARG A 333 -15.57 20.75 20.40
N ILE A 334 -16.04 20.74 19.15
CA ILE A 334 -15.16 20.61 17.98
C ILE A 334 -15.54 21.75 17.04
N THR A 335 -14.58 22.62 16.75
CA THR A 335 -14.79 23.90 16.09
C THR A 335 -13.92 24.04 14.85
N LEU A 336 -14.45 24.78 13.87
CA LEU A 336 -13.73 25.24 12.69
C LEU A 336 -14.05 26.71 12.52
N THR A 337 -13.03 27.55 12.41
CA THR A 337 -13.16 29.00 12.19
C THR A 337 -12.69 29.35 10.79
N ASP A 338 -13.50 30.07 10.02
CA ASP A 338 -13.12 30.54 8.69
C ASP A 338 -12.36 31.88 8.73
N GLU A 339 -11.87 32.32 7.57
CA GLU A 339 -11.13 33.58 7.40
C GLU A 339 -11.95 34.85 7.71
N HIS A 340 -13.27 34.73 7.88
CA HIS A 340 -14.16 35.82 8.27
C HIS A 340 -14.48 35.82 9.78
N GLY A 341 -13.91 34.88 10.54
CA GLY A 341 -14.16 34.70 11.96
C GLY A 341 -15.45 33.94 12.27
N THR A 342 -16.11 33.34 11.28
CA THR A 342 -17.31 32.53 11.51
C THR A 342 -16.91 31.20 12.15
N VAL A 343 -17.51 30.88 13.30
CA VAL A 343 -17.26 29.63 14.02
C VAL A 343 -18.33 28.60 13.68
N TYR A 344 -17.92 27.53 13.03
CA TYR A 344 -18.74 26.36 12.74
C TYR A 344 -18.48 25.27 13.78
N GLU A 345 -19.54 24.63 14.26
CA GLU A 345 -19.44 23.59 15.28
C GLU A 345 -19.95 22.24 14.78
N ALA A 346 -19.27 21.17 15.19
CA ALA A 346 -19.75 19.80 14.98
C ALA A 346 -21.12 19.56 15.63
N ALA A 347 -21.37 20.19 16.78
CA ALA A 347 -22.62 20.10 17.52
C ALA A 347 -23.79 20.83 16.84
N GLY A 348 -23.48 21.73 15.90
CA GLY A 348 -24.47 22.41 15.07
C GLY A 348 -25.15 21.46 14.08
N ASP A 349 -24.50 20.35 13.71
CA ASP A 349 -25.11 19.31 12.88
C ASP A 349 -26.00 18.38 13.71
N ARG A 350 -27.30 18.68 13.74
CA ARG A 350 -28.30 17.87 14.44
C ARG A 350 -28.54 16.51 13.78
N ASP A 351 -28.09 16.34 12.55
CA ASP A 351 -28.19 15.09 11.77
C ASP A 351 -26.91 14.24 11.86
N SER A 352 -25.95 14.59 12.73
CA SER A 352 -24.71 13.84 12.85
C SER A 352 -24.98 12.39 13.23
N ARG A 353 -24.24 11.47 12.61
CA ARG A 353 -24.39 10.04 12.82
C ARG A 353 -23.39 9.57 13.85
N VAL A 354 -23.87 9.25 15.05
CA VAL A 354 -23.07 8.68 16.14
C VAL A 354 -23.50 7.24 16.40
N VAL A 355 -22.57 6.30 16.27
CA VAL A 355 -22.83 4.86 16.37
C VAL A 355 -21.76 4.15 17.18
N VAL A 356 -22.14 3.04 17.83
CA VAL A 356 -21.18 2.06 18.34
C VAL A 356 -20.71 1.22 17.14
N GLU A 357 -19.48 1.44 16.70
CA GLU A 357 -18.83 0.72 15.60
C GLU A 357 -18.34 -0.66 16.05
N GLU A 358 -17.89 -0.75 17.30
CA GLU A 358 -17.48 -2.01 17.95
C GLU A 358 -17.92 -2.03 19.42
N ALA A 359 -18.50 -3.17 19.84
CA ALA A 359 -18.89 -3.45 21.21
C ALA A 359 -18.36 -4.82 21.63
N GLY A 360 -17.25 -4.84 22.38
CA GLY A 360 -16.65 -6.06 22.87
C GLY A 360 -16.19 -5.96 24.32
N PRO A 361 -15.88 -7.10 24.96
CA PRO A 361 -15.56 -7.15 26.39
C PRO A 361 -14.20 -6.55 26.75
N LEU A 362 -13.31 -6.34 25.77
CA LEU A 362 -11.97 -5.77 25.95
C LEU A 362 -11.82 -4.41 25.29
N ARG A 363 -12.50 -4.18 24.18
CA ARG A 363 -12.39 -2.96 23.39
C ARG A 363 -13.74 -2.54 22.83
N ALA A 364 -13.99 -1.23 22.86
CA ALA A 364 -15.13 -0.58 22.23
C ALA A 364 -14.67 0.55 21.31
N VAL A 365 -15.43 0.78 20.25
CA VAL A 365 -15.21 1.90 19.32
C VAL A 365 -16.53 2.63 19.10
N ILE A 366 -16.55 3.93 19.39
CA ILE A 366 -17.63 4.84 19.02
C ILE A 366 -17.18 5.68 17.84
N ALA A 367 -18.02 5.77 16.80
CA ALA A 367 -17.76 6.57 15.62
C ALA A 367 -18.83 7.66 15.45
N ALA A 368 -18.40 8.89 15.19
CA ALA A 368 -19.25 10.03 14.89
C ALA A 368 -18.87 10.62 13.53
N HIS A 369 -19.86 10.89 12.67
CA HIS A 369 -19.66 11.51 11.36
C HIS A 369 -20.66 12.65 11.18
N GLY A 370 -20.21 13.80 10.66
CA GLY A 370 -21.08 14.96 10.46
C GLY A 370 -20.39 16.10 9.72
N TRP A 371 -21.05 17.25 9.75
CA TRP A 371 -20.58 18.52 9.20
C TRP A 371 -20.28 19.54 10.30
N PHE A 372 -19.39 20.49 10.05
CA PHE A 372 -19.37 21.71 10.87
C PHE A 372 -20.47 22.65 10.38
N VAL A 373 -21.23 23.23 11.32
CA VAL A 373 -22.41 24.06 11.00
C VAL A 373 -22.38 25.38 11.77
N ALA A 374 -22.64 26.49 11.06
CA ALA A 374 -22.87 27.82 11.61
C ALA A 374 -24.10 28.43 10.94
N ALA A 375 -25.08 28.89 11.73
CA ALA A 375 -26.33 29.50 11.22
C ALA A 375 -27.02 28.69 10.09
N GLY A 376 -26.96 27.35 10.17
CA GLY A 376 -27.53 26.43 9.16
C GLY A 376 -26.65 26.19 7.92
N GLN A 377 -25.55 26.93 7.74
CA GLN A 377 -24.57 26.71 6.68
C GLN A 377 -23.61 25.59 7.06
N ARG A 378 -23.32 24.69 6.12
CA ARG A 378 -22.40 23.54 6.29
C ARG A 378 -21.08 23.81 5.59
N THR A 379 -19.97 23.60 6.29
CA THR A 379 -18.62 23.54 5.71
C THR A 379 -17.77 22.55 6.48
N GLY A 380 -16.87 21.85 5.81
CA GLY A 380 -16.05 20.79 6.39
C GLY A 380 -16.86 19.58 6.85
N LYS A 381 -16.40 18.38 6.54
CA LYS A 381 -16.89 17.16 7.22
C LYS A 381 -15.91 16.75 8.30
N TYR A 382 -16.42 16.10 9.33
CA TYR A 382 -15.60 15.44 10.34
C TYR A 382 -15.97 13.96 10.49
N SER A 383 -14.98 13.19 10.93
CA SER A 383 -15.16 11.85 11.50
C SER A 383 -14.36 11.76 12.78
N VAL A 384 -14.97 11.29 13.87
CA VAL A 384 -14.29 11.05 15.14
C VAL A 384 -14.49 9.60 15.56
N ARG A 385 -13.40 8.89 15.89
CA ARG A 385 -13.44 7.55 16.46
C ARG A 385 -12.81 7.55 17.84
N ILE A 386 -13.55 7.07 18.84
CA ILE A 386 -13.11 6.96 20.23
C ILE A 386 -12.95 5.47 20.54
N HIS A 387 -11.71 5.04 20.78
CA HIS A 387 -11.36 3.70 21.17
C HIS A 387 -11.17 3.66 22.69
N ALA A 388 -11.94 2.79 23.35
CA ALA A 388 -11.90 2.57 24.79
C ALA A 388 -11.52 1.11 25.08
N TYR A 389 -10.74 0.90 26.14
CA TYR A 389 -10.16 -0.40 26.48
C TYR A 389 -10.47 -0.78 27.93
N ARG A 390 -10.80 -2.05 28.17
CA ARG A 390 -11.13 -2.58 29.51
C ARG A 390 -9.94 -2.40 30.45
N GLY A 391 -10.18 -1.78 31.60
CA GLY A 391 -9.21 -1.54 32.66
C GLY A 391 -8.37 -0.28 32.46
N GLU A 392 -8.53 0.43 31.34
CA GLU A 392 -7.71 1.59 31.02
C GLU A 392 -8.40 2.91 31.37
N SER A 393 -7.60 3.88 31.80
CA SER A 393 -8.03 5.27 32.07
C SER A 393 -7.57 6.24 30.99
N PHE A 394 -7.49 5.78 29.75
CA PHE A 394 -7.22 6.61 28.59
C PHE A 394 -8.16 6.26 27.43
N LEU A 395 -8.29 7.20 26.48
CA LEU A 395 -9.02 7.03 25.23
C LEU A 395 -8.06 7.31 24.07
N ARG A 396 -8.05 6.44 23.07
CA ARG A 396 -7.38 6.70 21.80
C ARG A 396 -8.40 7.28 20.83
N VAL A 397 -8.11 8.45 20.28
CA VAL A 397 -9.07 9.25 19.50
C VAL A 397 -8.49 9.55 18.13
N PHE A 398 -9.23 9.23 17.09
CA PHE A 398 -8.91 9.62 15.71
C PHE A 398 -9.88 10.71 15.29
N HIS A 399 -9.37 11.89 14.94
CA HIS A 399 -10.17 12.98 14.38
C HIS A 399 -9.73 13.24 12.94
N THR A 400 -10.62 12.99 11.99
CA THR A 400 -10.45 13.30 10.57
C THR A 400 -11.30 14.52 10.21
N PHE A 401 -10.71 15.51 9.56
CA PHE A 401 -11.48 16.56 8.87
C PHE A 401 -11.34 16.41 7.36
N VAL A 402 -12.36 16.83 6.60
CA VAL A 402 -12.38 16.83 5.13
C VAL A 402 -12.74 18.20 4.62
N VAL A 403 -11.96 18.71 3.67
CA VAL A 403 -12.20 19.99 2.99
C VAL A 403 -13.36 19.83 2.00
N THR A 404 -14.46 20.55 2.20
CA THR A 404 -15.66 20.44 1.35
C THR A 404 -16.00 21.70 0.57
N THR A 405 -15.22 22.76 0.75
CA THR A 405 -15.39 24.04 0.06
C THR A 405 -14.09 24.33 -0.70
N PRO A 406 -14.15 24.81 -1.95
CA PRO A 406 -12.95 25.18 -2.70
C PRO A 406 -12.09 26.17 -1.90
N THR A 407 -10.81 25.87 -1.77
CA THR A 407 -9.93 26.55 -0.82
C THR A 407 -9.50 27.93 -1.29
N LYS A 408 -9.70 28.25 -2.57
CA LYS A 408 -9.61 29.63 -3.08
C LYS A 408 -10.86 30.49 -2.81
N THR A 409 -11.94 29.87 -2.31
CA THR A 409 -13.19 30.56 -1.95
C THR A 409 -13.35 30.73 -0.44
N LEU A 410 -12.93 29.73 0.33
CA LEU A 410 -13.01 29.77 1.80
C LEU A 410 -11.77 29.11 2.41
N ARG A 411 -11.05 29.87 3.22
CA ARG A 411 -9.88 29.39 4.00
C ARG A 411 -10.22 29.28 5.48
N TYR A 412 -9.43 28.47 6.19
CA TYR A 412 -9.64 28.21 7.62
C TYR A 412 -8.58 28.88 8.46
N GLN A 413 -9.00 29.57 9.52
CA GLN A 413 -8.13 30.23 10.49
C GLN A 413 -7.85 29.33 11.70
N ASN A 414 -8.77 28.41 12.03
CA ASN A 414 -8.57 27.50 13.16
C ASN A 414 -9.38 26.22 13.00
N ILE A 415 -8.85 25.11 13.51
CA ILE A 415 -9.59 23.86 13.69
C ILE A 415 -9.19 23.29 15.04
N ALA A 416 -10.14 23.10 15.95
CA ALA A 416 -9.84 22.69 17.33
C ALA A 416 -10.78 21.63 17.88
N LEU A 417 -10.24 20.80 18.76
CA LEU A 417 -10.99 19.96 19.67
C LEU A 417 -10.76 20.48 21.09
N GLU A 418 -11.84 20.85 21.77
CA GLU A 418 -11.84 21.50 23.08
C GLU A 418 -12.51 20.61 24.13
N SER A 419 -11.98 20.56 25.34
CA SER A 419 -12.65 19.94 26.49
C SER A 419 -12.56 20.83 27.72
N HIS A 420 -13.70 21.04 28.36
CA HIS A 420 -13.80 21.76 29.62
C HIS A 420 -13.49 20.80 30.78
N LEU A 421 -12.56 21.23 31.63
CA LEU A 421 -12.07 20.52 32.80
C LEU A 421 -12.83 21.00 34.02
N THR A 422 -13.34 20.08 34.84
CA THR A 422 -14.02 20.45 36.08
C THR A 422 -13.13 21.20 37.06
N ARG A 423 -11.81 21.01 36.96
CA ARG A 423 -10.77 21.74 37.70
C ARG A 423 -9.51 21.88 36.83
N ALA A 424 -8.96 23.09 36.75
CA ALA A 424 -7.63 23.32 36.20
C ALA A 424 -6.55 22.92 37.22
N GLY A 425 -5.43 22.40 36.75
CA GLY A 425 -4.25 22.19 37.57
C GLY A 425 -2.99 22.77 36.92
N ARG A 426 -1.83 22.52 37.53
CA ARG A 426 -0.52 22.90 36.96
C ARG A 426 -0.41 22.40 35.52
N VAL A 427 -0.03 23.30 34.62
CA VAL A 427 0.14 22.99 33.19
C VAL A 427 1.58 22.57 32.93
N LEU A 428 1.76 21.47 32.19
CA LEU A 428 3.04 20.94 31.76
C LEU A 428 3.02 20.64 30.26
N PHE A 429 4.02 21.16 29.53
CA PHE A 429 4.22 20.87 28.11
C PHE A 429 5.42 19.96 27.89
N GLY A 430 5.24 18.93 27.06
CA GLY A 430 6.29 17.97 26.74
C GLY A 430 7.27 18.48 25.68
N ILE A 431 8.56 18.47 25.98
CA ILE A 431 9.66 18.78 25.04
C ILE A 431 10.44 17.50 24.74
N ALA A 432 10.72 17.23 23.45
CA ALA A 432 11.47 16.03 23.05
C ALA A 432 12.90 16.09 23.61
N GLY A 433 13.35 15.00 24.24
CA GLY A 433 14.70 14.89 24.81
C GLY A 433 14.99 15.77 26.05
N ALA A 434 14.00 16.50 26.58
CA ALA A 434 14.20 17.42 27.70
C ALA A 434 13.16 17.23 28.83
N ALA A 435 13.32 18.00 29.92
CA ALA A 435 12.31 18.07 30.98
C ALA A 435 11.06 18.84 30.49
N PRO A 436 9.86 18.52 30.99
CA PRO A 436 8.65 19.26 30.65
C PRO A 436 8.74 20.73 31.10
N VAL A 437 8.16 21.63 30.31
CA VAL A 437 8.10 23.06 30.63
C VAL A 437 6.83 23.34 31.42
N PRO A 438 6.91 23.84 32.67
CA PRO A 438 5.75 24.22 33.44
C PRO A 438 5.27 25.63 33.08
N ALA A 439 3.95 25.83 33.09
CA ALA A 439 3.33 27.15 33.03
C ALA A 439 2.51 27.41 34.30
N SER A 440 2.49 28.66 34.75
CA SER A 440 1.80 29.09 35.97
C SER A 440 0.63 30.04 35.68
N GLY A 441 0.63 30.68 34.50
CA GLY A 441 -0.49 31.50 34.04
C GLY A 441 -1.78 30.70 33.84
N SER A 442 -2.92 31.38 33.90
CA SER A 442 -4.21 30.78 33.58
C SER A 442 -4.37 30.50 32.09
N HIS A 443 -3.52 31.08 31.24
CA HIS A 443 -3.49 30.83 29.80
C HIS A 443 -2.07 30.52 29.37
N ALA A 444 -1.84 29.33 28.81
CA ALA A 444 -0.56 28.90 28.31
C ALA A 444 -0.72 27.95 27.14
N TYR A 445 0.29 27.93 26.26
CA TYR A 445 0.23 27.13 25.05
C TYR A 445 1.63 26.72 24.57
N LEU A 446 1.67 25.62 23.83
CA LEU A 446 2.80 25.18 23.03
C LEU A 446 2.40 25.22 21.57
N VAL A 447 3.22 25.87 20.76
CA VAL A 447 3.10 25.85 19.31
C VAL A 447 4.32 25.16 18.72
N GLN A 448 4.09 24.15 17.88
CA GLN A 448 5.10 23.62 16.98
C GLN A 448 4.97 24.32 15.63
N GLU A 449 5.88 25.25 15.36
CA GLU A 449 5.79 26.21 14.24
C GLU A 449 6.34 25.62 12.95
N SER A 450 7.50 24.95 13.02
CA SER A 450 8.13 24.18 11.93
C SER A 450 8.46 22.77 12.43
N HIS A 451 9.09 21.92 11.61
CA HIS A 451 9.58 20.61 12.04
C HIS A 451 10.73 20.70 13.07
N ASP A 452 11.37 21.86 13.20
CA ASP A 452 12.57 22.06 14.01
C ASP A 452 12.53 23.30 14.91
N ARG A 453 11.36 23.95 15.05
CA ARG A 453 11.12 25.05 15.98
C ARG A 453 9.77 24.91 16.67
N LEU A 454 9.78 25.00 18.00
CA LEU A 454 8.61 25.18 18.84
C LEU A 454 8.80 26.36 19.79
N ARG A 455 7.67 26.92 20.21
CA ARG A 455 7.58 27.96 21.24
C ARG A 455 6.57 27.54 22.31
N VAL A 456 6.94 27.72 23.57
CA VAL A 456 6.02 27.63 24.72
C VAL A 456 5.88 29.02 25.30
N ALA A 457 4.65 29.46 25.51
CA ALA A 457 4.35 30.76 26.09
C ALA A 457 3.21 30.67 27.10
N GLU A 458 3.16 31.66 28.00
CA GLU A 458 2.03 31.91 28.86
C GLU A 458 1.60 33.36 28.76
N VAL A 459 0.31 33.63 28.92
CA VAL A 459 -0.23 34.99 28.92
C VAL A 459 -0.46 35.41 30.37
N ARG A 460 0.16 36.54 30.75
CA ARG A 460 0.01 37.19 32.06
C ARG A 460 -0.40 38.64 31.85
N GLU A 461 -1.51 39.06 32.46
CA GLU A 461 -2.02 40.45 32.36
C GLU A 461 -2.16 40.93 30.90
N GLY A 462 -2.59 40.04 30.00
CA GLY A 462 -2.74 40.34 28.57
C GLY A 462 -1.44 40.44 27.77
N ARG A 463 -0.29 40.15 28.40
CA ARG A 463 1.02 40.11 27.73
C ARG A 463 1.52 38.68 27.64
N GLU A 464 2.04 38.33 26.48
CA GLU A 464 2.68 37.04 26.27
C GLU A 464 4.09 37.03 26.85
N ALA A 465 4.38 36.03 27.68
CA ALA A 465 5.70 35.71 28.19
C ALA A 465 6.16 34.37 27.61
N GLN A 466 7.24 34.40 26.84
CA GLN A 466 7.84 33.18 26.29
C GLN A 466 8.55 32.39 27.39
N LEU A 467 8.12 31.15 27.59
CA LEU A 467 8.67 30.24 28.60
C LEU A 467 9.83 29.39 28.05
N ALA A 468 9.74 28.97 26.79
CA ALA A 468 10.78 28.18 26.14
C ALA A 468 10.76 28.30 24.61
N ILE A 469 11.94 28.19 24.01
CA ILE A 469 12.12 27.84 22.59
C ILE A 469 12.89 26.53 22.56
N ALA A 470 12.42 25.57 21.76
CA ALA A 470 13.12 24.33 21.53
C ALA A 470 12.90 23.87 20.08
N ARG A 471 13.41 22.69 19.74
CA ARG A 471 13.28 22.17 18.37
C ARG A 471 11.99 21.40 18.17
N GLN A 472 11.77 20.36 18.98
CA GLN A 472 10.70 19.39 18.78
C GLN A 472 9.88 19.16 20.05
N SER A 473 8.56 19.22 19.89
CA SER A 473 7.62 18.90 20.94
C SER A 473 7.59 17.39 21.15
N ALA A 474 7.45 16.97 22.41
CA ALA A 474 7.13 15.58 22.72
C ALA A 474 5.65 15.24 22.44
N GLY A 475 4.86 16.23 22.00
CA GLY A 475 3.49 16.05 21.53
C GLY A 475 2.46 15.88 22.63
N TRP A 476 2.69 16.38 23.85
CA TRP A 476 1.68 16.28 24.91
C TRP A 476 1.62 17.52 25.80
N VAL A 477 0.43 17.73 26.37
CA VAL A 477 0.15 18.71 27.42
C VAL A 477 -0.65 18.04 28.54
N GLN A 478 -0.44 18.47 29.78
CA GLN A 478 -1.23 18.04 30.93
C GLN A 478 -1.66 19.26 31.74
N SER A 479 -2.90 19.25 32.24
CA SER A 479 -3.40 20.15 33.29
C SER A 479 -4.06 19.33 34.39
N GLY A 480 -3.49 19.38 35.60
CA GLY A 480 -4.00 18.59 36.71
C GLY A 480 -3.94 17.09 36.43
N SER A 481 -5.09 16.40 36.43
CA SER A 481 -5.21 14.95 36.19
C SER A 481 -5.59 14.57 34.76
N VAL A 482 -5.74 15.55 33.85
CA VAL A 482 -6.08 15.31 32.45
C VAL A 482 -4.90 15.69 31.57
N GLY A 483 -4.55 14.81 30.64
CA GLY A 483 -3.52 15.09 29.63
C GLY A 483 -3.97 14.61 28.26
N VAL A 484 -3.42 15.25 27.23
CA VAL A 484 -3.61 14.85 25.84
C VAL A 484 -2.26 14.76 25.15
N ALA A 485 -2.06 13.69 24.40
CA ALA A 485 -0.96 13.54 23.46
C ALA A 485 -1.49 13.53 22.03
N VAL A 486 -0.75 14.15 21.11
CA VAL A 486 -0.96 14.11 19.67
C VAL A 486 0.25 13.43 19.05
N ARG A 487 0.00 12.31 18.36
CA ARG A 487 1.06 11.53 17.73
C ARG A 487 1.68 12.30 16.57
N ASP A 488 3.01 12.20 16.43
CA ASP A 488 3.79 12.79 15.34
C ASP A 488 3.59 14.31 15.18
N ILE A 489 3.48 15.05 16.29
CA ILE A 489 3.11 16.48 16.30
C ILE A 489 4.09 17.36 15.50
N TRP A 490 5.40 17.11 15.61
CA TRP A 490 6.42 17.94 14.97
C TRP A 490 6.65 17.56 13.53
N GLN A 491 6.46 16.30 13.19
CA GLN A 491 6.44 15.86 11.81
C GLN A 491 5.21 16.39 11.07
N ASN A 492 4.07 16.59 11.76
CA ASN A 492 2.83 17.13 11.19
C ASN A 492 2.61 18.62 11.53
N PHE A 493 3.68 19.40 11.69
CA PHE A 493 3.57 20.84 11.93
C PHE A 493 2.73 21.53 10.81
N PRO A 494 2.11 22.69 11.09
CA PRO A 494 2.06 23.35 12.38
C PRO A 494 0.95 22.76 13.26
N LYS A 495 1.16 22.74 14.58
CA LYS A 495 0.21 22.23 15.58
C LYS A 495 0.33 23.00 16.89
N GLU A 496 -0.76 23.07 17.64
CA GLU A 496 -0.77 23.77 18.92
C GLU A 496 -1.56 22.99 19.99
N LEU A 497 -1.03 23.05 21.22
CA LEU A 497 -1.65 22.55 22.44
C LEU A 497 -1.84 23.72 23.38
N GLU A 498 -3.05 23.96 23.85
CA GLU A 498 -3.40 25.12 24.67
C GLU A 498 -4.16 24.69 25.92
N VAL A 499 -3.88 25.38 27.03
CA VAL A 499 -4.72 25.37 28.22
C VAL A 499 -5.05 26.81 28.58
N GLU A 500 -6.34 27.12 28.63
CA GLU A 500 -6.86 28.44 29.00
C GLU A 500 -7.98 28.28 30.03
N ASN A 501 -7.73 28.79 31.22
CA ASN A 501 -8.51 28.58 32.42
C ASN A 501 -8.76 27.09 32.63
N GLN A 502 -10.01 26.67 32.47
CA GLN A 502 -10.46 25.28 32.59
C GLN A 502 -10.63 24.59 31.23
N THR A 503 -10.17 25.18 30.13
CA THR A 503 -10.32 24.58 28.79
C THR A 503 -9.00 24.06 28.29
N MET A 504 -8.94 22.78 27.95
CA MET A 504 -7.83 22.17 27.23
C MET A 504 -8.18 22.06 25.76
N ARG A 505 -7.31 22.54 24.86
CA ARG A 505 -7.52 22.54 23.41
C ARG A 505 -6.38 21.87 22.67
N VAL A 506 -6.76 21.09 21.66
CA VAL A 506 -5.86 20.59 20.63
C VAL A 506 -6.21 21.30 19.33
N HIS A 507 -5.32 22.17 18.88
CA HIS A 507 -5.46 22.89 17.61
C HIS A 507 -4.78 22.09 16.49
N LEU A 508 -5.59 21.64 15.53
CA LEU A 508 -5.14 20.93 14.34
C LEU A 508 -4.57 21.90 13.30
N TRP A 509 -5.14 23.10 13.27
CA TRP A 509 -4.54 24.29 12.70
C TRP A 509 -4.42 25.33 13.83
N PRO A 510 -3.22 25.85 14.13
CA PRO A 510 -2.98 26.71 15.29
C PRO A 510 -3.83 27.98 15.34
N ARG A 511 -3.97 28.55 16.54
CA ARG A 511 -4.67 29.82 16.78
C ARG A 511 -3.69 30.97 16.90
N HIS A 512 -2.62 30.75 17.65
CA HIS A 512 -1.56 31.75 17.83
C HIS A 512 -0.67 31.80 16.59
N ASP A 513 0.07 32.89 16.41
CA ASP A 513 0.88 33.10 15.21
C ASP A 513 1.85 31.92 14.97
N VAL A 514 1.74 31.34 13.77
CA VAL A 514 2.50 30.17 13.29
C VAL A 514 2.99 30.38 11.86
N PRO A 515 4.15 29.79 11.55
CA PRO A 515 5.42 30.49 11.32
C PRO A 515 5.30 31.74 10.45
N VAL A 516 6.28 32.65 10.59
CA VAL A 516 6.48 33.79 9.67
C VAL A 516 6.46 33.24 8.24
N ARG A 517 5.54 33.75 7.41
CA ARG A 517 5.44 33.33 5.99
C ARG A 517 6.83 33.34 5.37
N HIS A 518 7.27 32.21 4.84
CA HIS A 518 8.54 32.10 4.15
C HIS A 518 8.49 32.98 2.90
N PRO A 519 9.39 33.97 2.78
CA PRO A 519 9.48 34.77 1.56
C PRO A 519 9.68 33.87 0.32
N PRO A 520 8.96 34.07 -0.81
CA PRO A 520 9.11 33.22 -1.98
C PRO A 520 10.52 33.20 -2.58
N ASP A 521 11.32 34.23 -2.32
CA ASP A 521 12.73 34.38 -2.69
C ASP A 521 13.68 33.53 -1.84
N VAL A 522 13.24 33.01 -0.68
CA VAL A 522 14.03 32.05 0.12
C VAL A 522 13.71 30.58 -0.21
N VAL A 523 12.65 30.33 -0.98
CA VAL A 523 12.34 28.98 -1.48
C VAL A 523 13.26 28.69 -2.66
N SER A 524 13.84 27.49 -2.69
CA SER A 524 14.72 27.02 -3.75
C SER A 524 14.13 25.80 -4.46
N ALA A 525 14.70 25.42 -5.61
CA ALA A 525 14.36 24.16 -6.28
C ALA A 525 14.59 22.91 -5.39
N ARG A 526 15.43 23.01 -4.36
CA ARG A 526 15.77 21.89 -3.47
C ARG A 526 14.69 21.63 -2.40
N ASP A 527 14.04 22.67 -1.90
CA ASP A 527 13.10 22.63 -0.77
C ASP A 527 11.67 23.04 -1.15
N ILE A 528 11.39 23.29 -2.43
CA ILE A 528 10.05 23.61 -2.94
C ILE A 528 8.99 22.53 -2.60
N HIS A 529 9.41 21.27 -2.42
CA HIS A 529 8.54 20.17 -2.00
C HIS A 529 8.02 20.31 -0.57
N MET A 530 8.60 21.17 0.27
CA MET A 530 8.10 21.44 1.62
C MET A 530 6.70 22.05 1.62
N LEU A 531 6.26 22.62 0.49
CA LEU A 531 4.97 23.27 0.33
C LEU A 531 4.69 24.26 1.48
N TRP A 532 5.66 25.12 1.81
CA TRP A 532 5.60 26.01 2.97
C TRP A 532 4.28 26.79 3.05
N PHE A 533 3.76 27.24 1.90
CA PHE A 533 2.48 27.94 1.80
C PHE A 533 1.28 27.20 2.43
N ALA A 534 1.30 25.86 2.48
CA ALA A 534 0.25 25.02 3.07
C ALA A 534 0.47 24.73 4.58
N HIS A 535 1.56 25.23 5.16
CA HIS A 535 2.00 24.96 6.53
C HIS A 535 2.36 26.23 7.32
N GLU A 536 2.06 27.42 6.79
CA GLU A 536 2.48 28.70 7.35
C GLU A 536 1.38 29.77 7.35
N GLY A 537 1.61 30.84 8.10
CA GLY A 537 0.69 31.96 8.20
C GLY A 537 -0.59 31.63 8.98
N GLN A 538 -1.45 32.64 9.10
CA GLN A 538 -2.67 32.56 9.92
C GLN A 538 -3.80 31.76 9.28
N LEU A 539 -3.80 31.62 7.95
CA LEU A 539 -4.83 30.92 7.20
C LEU A 539 -4.24 29.66 6.59
N LEU A 540 -4.97 28.55 6.72
CA LEU A 540 -4.72 27.33 5.97
C LEU A 540 -5.03 27.57 4.50
N ASP A 541 -3.99 27.85 3.71
CA ASP A 541 -4.06 28.17 2.28
C ASP A 541 -3.34 27.12 1.43
N PHE A 542 -4.07 26.49 0.51
CA PHE A 542 -3.52 25.45 -0.37
C PHE A 542 -3.09 25.98 -1.74
N SER A 543 -3.22 27.28 -1.96
CA SER A 543 -2.96 27.90 -3.26
C SER A 543 -1.46 27.96 -3.52
N ILE A 544 -1.02 27.43 -4.66
CA ILE A 544 0.38 27.57 -5.05
C ILE A 544 0.67 29.06 -5.30
N PRO A 545 1.65 29.68 -4.60
CA PRO A 545 1.97 31.09 -4.79
C PRO A 545 2.40 31.36 -6.24
N ARG A 546 1.90 32.44 -6.85
CA ARG A 546 2.26 32.79 -8.24
C ARG A 546 3.77 32.92 -8.47
N ALA A 547 4.50 33.39 -7.45
CA ALA A 547 5.95 33.51 -7.48
C ALA A 547 6.65 32.16 -7.71
N TYR A 548 6.06 31.02 -7.32
CA TYR A 548 6.67 29.71 -7.57
C TYR A 548 6.77 29.38 -9.07
N ALA A 549 6.00 30.07 -9.94
CA ALA A 549 6.16 29.92 -11.38
C ALA A 549 7.51 30.44 -11.90
N GLN A 550 8.27 31.22 -11.10
CA GLN A 550 9.59 31.73 -11.46
C GLN A 550 10.63 30.63 -11.74
N PHE A 551 10.44 29.42 -11.20
CA PHE A 551 11.34 28.29 -11.45
C PHE A 551 11.16 27.66 -12.84
N HIS A 552 10.18 28.09 -13.62
CA HIS A 552 9.92 27.60 -14.98
C HIS A 552 10.19 28.70 -16.01
N ASP A 553 11.20 28.50 -16.84
CA ASP A 553 11.43 29.26 -18.06
C ASP A 553 11.16 28.36 -19.28
N LYS A 554 10.14 28.72 -20.07
CA LYS A 554 9.75 27.95 -21.26
C LYS A 554 10.86 27.91 -22.33
N ALA A 555 11.76 28.88 -22.35
CA ALA A 555 12.89 28.93 -23.27
C ALA A 555 14.08 28.07 -22.80
N ASP A 556 14.11 27.68 -21.53
CA ASP A 556 15.16 26.85 -20.93
C ASP A 556 14.66 25.42 -20.67
N ALA A 557 15.15 24.48 -21.49
CA ALA A 557 14.84 23.06 -21.35
C ALA A 557 15.22 22.48 -19.97
N HIS A 558 16.19 23.05 -19.26
CA HIS A 558 16.61 22.61 -17.92
C HIS A 558 15.54 22.85 -16.86
N THR A 559 14.65 23.81 -17.08
CA THR A 559 13.56 24.12 -16.16
C THR A 559 12.24 23.42 -16.52
N HIS A 560 12.24 22.59 -17.57
CA HIS A 560 11.01 21.99 -18.09
C HIS A 560 10.28 21.12 -17.07
N GLU A 561 10.92 20.61 -16.02
CA GLU A 561 10.22 19.87 -14.97
C GLU A 561 9.26 20.73 -14.12
N PHE A 562 9.45 22.05 -14.09
CA PHE A 562 8.63 22.99 -13.31
C PHE A 562 7.34 23.43 -14.04
N TYR A 563 7.13 23.00 -15.29
CA TYR A 563 5.99 23.43 -16.12
C TYR A 563 4.61 23.20 -15.49
N TYR A 564 4.51 22.22 -14.58
CA TYR A 564 3.27 21.90 -13.87
C TYR A 564 2.80 23.06 -12.99
N ILE A 565 3.71 23.86 -12.43
CA ILE A 565 3.36 24.97 -11.53
C ILE A 565 2.51 26.03 -12.24
N PRO A 566 2.98 26.68 -13.34
CA PRO A 566 2.16 27.65 -14.05
C PRO A 566 0.90 27.03 -14.65
N ALA A 567 0.95 25.76 -15.07
CA ALA A 567 -0.23 25.06 -15.56
C ALA A 567 -1.29 24.85 -14.46
N ALA A 568 -0.89 24.45 -13.26
CA ALA A 568 -1.78 24.24 -12.12
C ALA A 568 -2.42 25.56 -11.67
N ILE A 569 -1.64 26.63 -11.58
CA ILE A 569 -2.13 27.97 -11.25
C ILE A 569 -3.16 28.45 -12.30
N LYS A 570 -2.83 28.32 -13.59
CA LYS A 570 -3.70 28.73 -14.70
C LYS A 570 -5.02 27.97 -14.71
N ASN A 571 -4.96 26.64 -14.53
CA ASN A 571 -6.12 25.77 -14.61
C ASN A 571 -6.88 25.64 -13.28
N GLN A 572 -6.32 26.17 -12.18
CA GLN A 572 -6.80 26.00 -10.82
C GLN A 572 -6.93 24.51 -10.42
N SER A 573 -5.92 23.69 -10.79
CA SER A 573 -5.91 22.26 -10.44
C SER A 573 -5.28 21.96 -9.07
N ASP A 574 -4.78 22.99 -8.39
CA ASP A 574 -4.26 23.02 -7.02
C ASP A 574 -5.35 23.26 -5.95
N GLU A 575 -6.63 23.19 -6.31
CA GLU A 575 -7.73 23.22 -5.36
C GLU A 575 -7.72 21.96 -4.49
N ALA A 576 -7.59 22.14 -3.17
CA ALA A 576 -7.57 21.07 -2.18
C ALA A 576 -8.97 20.52 -1.83
N LEU A 577 -9.97 20.74 -2.68
CA LEU A 577 -11.31 20.20 -2.49
C LEU A 577 -11.25 18.67 -2.36
N GLY A 578 -11.80 18.17 -1.25
CA GLY A 578 -11.94 16.75 -0.96
C GLY A 578 -10.76 16.11 -0.23
N ILE A 579 -9.64 16.80 0.01
CA ILE A 579 -8.60 16.22 0.86
C ILE A 579 -9.06 16.14 2.31
N ALA A 580 -8.45 15.23 3.05
CA ALA A 580 -8.67 15.02 4.46
C ALA A 580 -7.37 15.04 5.26
N LYS A 581 -7.48 15.11 6.59
CA LYS A 581 -6.37 14.79 7.49
C LYS A 581 -6.87 14.20 8.80
N THR A 582 -6.34 13.03 9.14
CA THR A 582 -6.57 12.33 10.40
C THR A 582 -5.48 12.67 11.41
N HIS A 583 -5.90 12.95 12.64
CA HIS A 583 -5.05 13.18 13.80
C HIS A 583 -5.30 12.08 14.82
N GLU A 584 -4.23 11.39 15.23
CA GLU A 584 -4.27 10.39 16.28
C GLU A 584 -3.88 11.03 17.62
N MET A 585 -4.78 10.93 18.60
CA MET A 585 -4.62 11.51 19.92
C MET A 585 -4.83 10.46 21.01
N VAL A 586 -4.23 10.68 22.17
CA VAL A 586 -4.52 9.92 23.39
C VAL A 586 -4.87 10.87 24.53
N TRP A 587 -6.09 10.73 25.03
CA TRP A 587 -6.59 11.45 26.20
C TRP A 587 -6.41 10.57 27.43
N SER A 588 -5.64 11.03 28.41
CA SER A 588 -5.31 10.30 29.63
C SER A 588 -5.93 10.94 30.87
N PHE A 589 -6.45 10.11 31.78
CA PHE A 589 -7.16 10.54 32.98
C PHE A 589 -6.54 9.92 34.25
N GLY A 590 -6.28 10.74 35.26
CA GLY A 590 -5.88 10.32 36.60
C GLY A 590 -4.40 10.07 36.84
N ALA A 591 -3.54 10.29 35.84
CA ALA A 591 -2.12 9.98 35.96
C ALA A 591 -1.32 11.14 36.58
N ALA A 592 -0.40 10.82 37.50
CA ALA A 592 0.64 11.76 37.90
C ALA A 592 1.50 12.15 36.69
N ALA A 593 2.13 13.33 36.71
CA ALA A 593 2.85 13.86 35.54
C ALA A 593 3.87 12.87 34.92
N ALA A 594 4.59 12.10 35.75
CA ALA A 594 5.53 11.09 35.28
C ALA A 594 4.83 9.92 34.54
N GLU A 595 3.68 9.47 35.05
CA GLU A 595 2.90 8.40 34.44
C GLU A 595 2.18 8.89 33.17
N THR A 596 1.67 10.11 33.15
CA THR A 596 1.13 10.73 31.93
C THR A 596 2.19 10.81 30.86
N ARG A 597 3.39 11.30 31.19
CA ARG A 597 4.53 11.35 30.26
C ARG A 597 4.84 9.97 29.69
N ARG A 598 4.87 8.93 30.53
CA ARG A 598 5.11 7.56 30.10
C ARG A 598 4.02 7.08 29.14
N ARG A 599 2.73 7.20 29.50
CA ARG A 599 1.60 6.79 28.65
C ARG A 599 1.58 7.52 27.31
N CYS A 600 1.87 8.82 27.32
CA CYS A 600 1.99 9.62 26.10
C CYS A 600 3.14 9.11 25.23
N ALA A 601 4.32 8.84 25.81
CA ALA A 601 5.44 8.27 25.06
C ALA A 601 5.10 6.90 24.44
N VAL A 602 4.42 6.03 25.18
CA VAL A 602 3.95 4.73 24.69
C VAL A 602 2.97 4.89 23.52
N SER A 603 2.05 5.87 23.58
CA SER A 603 1.09 6.10 22.49
C SER A 603 1.72 6.51 21.16
N GLY A 604 2.94 7.05 21.20
CA GLY A 604 3.75 7.35 20.02
C GLY A 604 4.42 6.11 19.40
N GLN A 605 4.31 4.94 20.02
CA GLN A 605 4.95 3.70 19.55
C GLN A 605 3.96 2.77 18.86
N ASP A 606 4.43 2.03 17.86
CA ASP A 606 3.73 0.86 17.35
C ASP A 606 4.35 -0.41 17.92
N ILE A 607 3.52 -1.22 18.59
CA ILE A 607 3.94 -2.49 19.16
C ILE A 607 3.84 -3.55 18.06
N GLY A 608 4.97 -4.20 17.74
CA GLY A 608 4.97 -5.31 16.79
C GLY A 608 4.28 -6.52 17.41
N CYS A 609 3.05 -6.81 16.99
CA CYS A 609 2.29 -7.98 17.43
C CYS A 609 1.72 -8.71 16.20
N LEU A 610 2.20 -9.92 15.93
CA LEU A 610 1.82 -10.69 14.75
C LEU A 610 1.84 -12.20 15.03
N PRO A 611 1.06 -13.01 14.30
CA PRO A 611 1.33 -14.43 14.17
C PRO A 611 2.77 -14.68 13.69
N SER A 612 3.29 -15.89 13.89
CA SER A 612 4.58 -16.25 13.28
C SER A 612 4.55 -15.97 11.77
N THR A 613 5.62 -15.39 11.25
CA THR A 613 5.70 -14.96 9.84
C THR A 613 5.60 -16.15 8.89
N LYS A 614 6.08 -17.33 9.32
CA LYS A 614 5.84 -18.62 8.66
C LYS A 614 4.35 -18.92 8.50
N TRP A 615 3.54 -18.78 9.56
CA TRP A 615 2.10 -19.00 9.48
C TRP A 615 1.42 -18.01 8.52
N ILE A 616 1.83 -16.74 8.53
CA ILE A 616 1.31 -15.73 7.60
C ILE A 616 1.55 -16.15 6.16
N GLY A 617 2.78 -16.57 5.82
CA GLY A 617 3.12 -17.06 4.49
C GLY A 617 2.31 -18.31 4.08
N GLU A 618 2.19 -19.29 4.97
CA GLU A 618 1.45 -20.53 4.74
C GLU A 618 -0.07 -20.34 4.66
N SER A 619 -0.61 -19.24 5.23
CA SER A 619 -2.05 -18.96 5.20
C SER A 619 -2.61 -18.71 3.79
N GLY A 620 -1.75 -18.25 2.86
CA GLY A 620 -2.14 -17.77 1.53
C GLY A 620 -3.02 -16.51 1.53
N ALA A 621 -3.38 -15.94 2.70
CA ALA A 621 -4.33 -14.82 2.80
C ALA A 621 -3.81 -13.50 2.20
N VAL A 622 -2.50 -13.40 2.03
CA VAL A 622 -1.78 -12.26 1.44
C VAL A 622 -1.11 -12.63 0.10
N GLY A 623 -1.52 -13.76 -0.49
CA GLY A 623 -0.81 -14.38 -1.61
C GLY A 623 0.47 -15.08 -1.14
N MET A 624 1.33 -15.46 -2.09
CA MET A 624 2.65 -16.01 -1.77
C MET A 624 3.50 -14.92 -1.12
N LEU A 625 3.94 -15.18 0.11
CA LEU A 625 4.78 -14.27 0.89
C LEU A 625 5.80 -15.11 1.66
N HIS A 626 7.08 -14.96 1.32
CA HIS A 626 8.16 -15.61 2.05
C HIS A 626 8.46 -14.85 3.36
N PRO A 627 8.59 -15.54 4.51
CA PRO A 627 9.15 -14.93 5.72
C PRO A 627 10.61 -14.52 5.49
N VAL A 628 11.13 -13.58 6.29
CA VAL A 628 12.56 -13.21 6.22
C VAL A 628 13.44 -14.44 6.38
N ASP A 629 14.38 -14.62 5.46
CA ASP A 629 15.22 -15.82 5.39
C ASP A 629 16.67 -15.47 5.05
N HIS A 630 17.43 -15.16 6.10
CA HIS A 630 18.85 -14.79 6.01
C HIS A 630 19.76 -15.98 5.70
N GLU A 631 19.27 -17.22 5.79
CA GLU A 631 20.06 -18.41 5.50
C GLU A 631 20.07 -18.73 4.01
N ARG A 632 18.90 -18.68 3.37
CA ARG A 632 18.76 -18.99 1.94
C ARG A 632 18.88 -17.76 1.05
N PHE A 633 18.47 -16.57 1.51
CA PHE A 633 18.42 -15.35 0.68
C PHE A 633 19.09 -14.12 1.33
N PRO A 634 20.30 -14.23 1.92
CA PRO A 634 20.93 -13.16 2.70
C PRO A 634 21.03 -11.82 1.94
N ASP A 635 21.38 -11.84 0.66
CA ASP A 635 21.54 -10.62 -0.15
C ASP A 635 20.23 -9.91 -0.44
N VAL A 636 19.17 -10.69 -0.68
CA VAL A 636 17.84 -10.15 -0.94
C VAL A 636 17.31 -9.51 0.34
N GLU A 637 17.48 -10.16 1.50
CA GLU A 637 17.06 -9.60 2.78
C GLU A 637 17.85 -8.34 3.15
N MET A 638 19.16 -8.34 2.91
CA MET A 638 19.99 -7.13 3.07
C MET A 638 19.50 -6.01 2.15
N ALA A 639 19.22 -6.32 0.88
CA ALA A 639 18.76 -5.34 -0.09
C ALA A 639 17.40 -4.75 0.26
N LEU A 640 16.46 -5.58 0.70
CA LEU A 640 15.13 -5.17 1.15
C LEU A 640 15.21 -4.26 2.38
N SER A 641 15.98 -4.65 3.40
CA SER A 641 16.13 -3.83 4.61
C SER A 641 16.83 -2.52 4.31
N ARG A 642 17.97 -2.54 3.60
CA ARG A 642 18.72 -1.31 3.33
C ARG A 642 17.96 -0.35 2.43
N HIS A 643 17.16 -0.86 1.49
CA HIS A 643 16.28 0.00 0.70
C HIS A 643 15.25 0.73 1.56
N PHE A 644 14.63 0.03 2.51
CA PHE A 644 13.77 0.67 3.49
C PHE A 644 14.52 1.74 4.29
N ASP A 645 15.71 1.41 4.80
CA ASP A 645 16.51 2.33 5.61
C ASP A 645 16.92 3.57 4.77
N TRP A 646 17.18 3.42 3.46
CA TRP A 646 17.42 4.52 2.53
C TRP A 646 16.22 5.45 2.42
N LEU A 647 15.02 4.90 2.26
CA LEU A 647 13.80 5.68 2.16
C LEU A 647 13.60 6.52 3.42
N GLN A 648 13.83 5.94 4.61
CA GLN A 648 13.74 6.69 5.87
C GLN A 648 14.79 7.82 5.94
N ARG A 649 16.05 7.52 5.60
CA ARG A 649 17.10 8.55 5.52
C ARG A 649 16.79 9.65 4.52
N SER A 650 16.18 9.32 3.38
CA SER A 650 15.83 10.30 2.36
C SER A 650 14.78 11.28 2.86
N THR A 651 13.77 10.81 3.60
CA THR A 651 12.77 11.65 4.27
C THR A 651 13.41 12.56 5.31
N GLU A 652 14.34 12.05 6.12
CA GLU A 652 15.06 12.87 7.09
C GLU A 652 15.94 13.93 6.40
N TYR A 653 16.63 13.57 5.31
CA TYR A 653 17.53 14.46 4.58
C TYR A 653 16.79 15.57 3.85
N MET A 654 15.66 15.24 3.23
CA MET A 654 14.80 16.20 2.52
C MET A 654 13.84 16.94 3.46
N GLN A 655 13.76 16.50 4.71
CA GLN A 655 12.88 17.04 5.73
C GLN A 655 11.40 16.97 5.33
N ASP A 656 10.94 15.82 4.79
CA ASP A 656 9.57 15.63 4.26
C ASP A 656 8.51 15.62 5.39
N TYR A 657 8.39 16.76 6.05
CA TYR A 657 7.56 17.06 7.20
C TYR A 657 6.54 18.13 6.80
N GLY A 658 5.54 18.30 7.64
CA GLY A 658 4.38 19.14 7.39
C GLY A 658 3.12 18.29 7.38
N MET A 659 2.03 18.82 7.93
CA MET A 659 0.73 18.14 8.03
C MET A 659 0.26 17.52 6.71
N TRP A 660 0.58 18.10 5.57
CA TRP A 660 0.13 17.63 4.27
C TRP A 660 1.15 16.79 3.50
N ASN A 661 2.37 16.65 4.02
CA ASN A 661 3.47 15.95 3.36
C ASN A 661 3.87 14.66 4.11
N PHE A 662 3.88 14.74 5.44
CA PHE A 662 4.46 13.69 6.28
C PHE A 662 3.70 12.37 6.17
N GLY A 663 4.42 11.34 5.74
CA GLY A 663 3.93 9.97 5.57
C GLY A 663 4.09 9.48 4.14
N ASP A 664 4.11 10.37 3.15
CA ASP A 664 4.52 10.00 1.79
C ASP A 664 6.03 10.03 1.61
N ARG A 665 6.49 9.66 0.41
CA ARG A 665 7.87 9.73 -0.03
C ARG A 665 7.93 10.23 -1.47
N HIS A 666 9.12 10.28 -2.04
CA HIS A 666 9.30 10.76 -3.41
C HIS A 666 9.26 9.64 -4.46
N SER A 667 8.63 9.93 -5.61
CA SER A 667 8.60 9.03 -6.77
C SER A 667 9.99 8.80 -7.38
N ARG A 668 10.87 9.80 -7.27
CA ARG A 668 12.19 9.84 -7.91
C ARG A 668 13.16 10.64 -7.06
N TRP A 669 14.44 10.40 -7.30
CA TRP A 669 15.53 11.16 -6.75
C TRP A 669 16.40 11.70 -7.90
N ASP A 670 16.86 12.95 -7.82
CA ASP A 670 17.89 13.51 -8.68
C ASP A 670 19.24 13.44 -7.95
N PRO A 671 20.11 12.46 -8.28
CA PRO A 671 21.40 12.32 -7.63
C PRO A 671 22.33 13.50 -7.90
N ALA A 672 22.19 14.15 -9.06
CA ALA A 672 23.08 15.18 -9.55
C ALA A 672 22.92 16.47 -8.74
N ASN A 673 21.68 16.84 -8.45
CA ASN A 673 21.35 18.04 -7.69
C ASN A 673 21.00 17.75 -6.22
N LYS A 674 21.00 16.47 -5.82
CA LYS A 674 20.65 15.99 -4.48
C LYS A 674 19.30 16.56 -4.00
N ARG A 675 18.29 16.47 -4.87
CA ARG A 675 16.94 16.98 -4.64
C ARG A 675 15.89 16.09 -5.30
N VAL A 676 14.64 16.46 -5.11
CA VAL A 676 13.49 15.77 -5.68
C VAL A 676 13.02 16.46 -6.97
N PRO A 677 12.74 15.71 -8.06
CA PRO A 677 12.16 16.29 -9.27
C PRO A 677 10.74 16.81 -9.04
N VAL A 678 10.40 17.97 -9.61
CA VAL A 678 9.14 18.69 -9.31
C VAL A 678 7.95 18.25 -10.16
N ASN A 679 8.20 17.63 -11.32
CA ASN A 679 7.11 17.14 -12.16
C ASN A 679 6.39 15.90 -11.61
N ARG A 680 6.96 15.26 -10.58
CA ARG A 680 6.46 14.08 -9.86
C ARG A 680 7.08 14.07 -8.46
N THR A 681 6.82 15.13 -7.70
CA THR A 681 7.44 15.31 -6.37
C THR A 681 7.10 14.13 -5.47
N TRP A 682 5.82 13.82 -5.35
CA TRP A 682 5.30 12.84 -4.40
C TRP A 682 5.10 11.46 -5.04
N ALA A 683 5.19 10.42 -4.23
CA ALA A 683 5.02 9.05 -4.68
C ALA A 683 3.54 8.70 -4.78
N ASN A 684 2.71 9.13 -3.82
CA ASN A 684 1.31 8.72 -3.70
C ASN A 684 1.18 7.19 -3.96
N HIS A 685 0.35 6.78 -4.93
CA HIS A 685 0.16 5.37 -5.29
C HIS A 685 1.13 4.85 -6.35
N HIS A 686 2.05 5.69 -6.84
CA HIS A 686 2.92 5.39 -7.96
C HIS A 686 3.77 4.14 -7.69
N HIS A 687 3.79 3.23 -8.68
CA HIS A 687 4.62 2.02 -8.67
C HIS A 687 4.46 1.11 -7.44
N GLY A 688 3.26 1.01 -6.89
CA GLY A 688 3.01 0.10 -5.78
C GLY A 688 3.52 0.57 -4.43
N ASN A 689 3.87 1.85 -4.33
CA ASN A 689 4.29 2.50 -3.09
C ASN A 689 3.49 2.04 -1.85
N PRO A 690 2.14 2.06 -1.85
CA PRO A 690 1.33 1.80 -0.65
C PRO A 690 1.52 0.44 0.01
N ARG A 691 2.02 -0.59 -0.68
CA ARG A 691 2.17 -1.95 -0.13
C ARG A 691 3.52 -2.20 0.54
N THR A 692 4.51 -1.36 0.22
CA THR A 692 5.93 -1.70 0.40
C THR A 692 6.25 -2.05 1.86
N TYR A 693 5.86 -1.16 2.78
CA TYR A 693 6.14 -1.32 4.21
C TYR A 693 5.28 -2.40 4.86
N TRP A 694 4.01 -2.55 4.44
CA TRP A 694 3.13 -3.62 4.94
C TRP A 694 3.68 -5.01 4.65
N LEU A 695 4.17 -5.25 3.43
CA LEU A 695 4.72 -6.54 3.06
C LEU A 695 6.03 -6.84 3.81
N LEU A 696 6.88 -5.83 4.03
CA LEU A 696 8.08 -5.95 4.86
C LEU A 696 7.76 -6.28 6.31
N TYR A 697 6.71 -5.67 6.88
CA TYR A 697 6.25 -5.98 8.23
C TYR A 697 5.72 -7.42 8.34
N LEU A 698 4.82 -7.83 7.44
CA LEU A 698 4.18 -9.15 7.47
C LEU A 698 5.18 -10.32 7.38
N ARG A 699 6.35 -10.13 6.76
CA ARG A 699 7.39 -11.17 6.67
C ARG A 699 8.37 -11.23 7.84
N SER A 700 8.50 -10.13 8.59
CA SER A 700 9.58 -9.95 9.57
C SER A 700 9.06 -9.84 11.00
N GLY A 701 7.88 -9.25 11.18
CA GLY A 701 7.41 -8.83 12.49
C GLY A 701 8.04 -7.54 13.01
N ASP A 702 9.00 -6.93 12.30
CA ASP A 702 9.80 -5.81 12.81
C ASP A 702 8.97 -4.50 12.88
N PRO A 703 8.85 -3.88 14.07
CA PRO A 703 8.04 -2.67 14.27
C PRO A 703 8.48 -1.45 13.44
N LYS A 704 9.72 -1.40 12.94
CA LYS A 704 10.17 -0.28 12.09
C LYS A 704 9.34 -0.18 10.81
N TYR A 705 9.00 -1.32 10.22
CA TYR A 705 8.16 -1.38 9.02
C TYR A 705 6.71 -1.05 9.35
N LEU A 706 6.19 -1.51 10.49
CA LEU A 706 4.82 -1.19 10.93
C LEU A 706 4.64 0.32 11.10
N THR A 707 5.59 0.97 11.76
CA THR A 707 5.53 2.41 12.02
C THR A 707 5.48 3.22 10.73
N ALA A 708 6.36 2.91 9.78
CA ALA A 708 6.35 3.54 8.47
C ALA A 708 5.08 3.21 7.67
N ALA A 709 4.60 1.96 7.72
CA ALA A 709 3.40 1.53 7.02
C ALA A 709 2.13 2.25 7.51
N ARG A 710 1.98 2.45 8.83
CA ARG A 710 0.83 3.16 9.40
C ARG A 710 0.85 4.65 9.05
N ARG A 711 2.01 5.31 9.17
CA ARG A 711 2.17 6.73 8.79
C ARG A 711 1.84 6.94 7.32
N GLN A 712 2.39 6.10 6.45
CA GLN A 712 2.11 6.16 5.01
C GLN A 712 0.64 5.87 4.69
N ALA A 713 0.06 4.83 5.29
CA ALA A 713 -1.34 4.49 5.04
C ALA A 713 -2.28 5.64 5.43
N LEU A 714 -2.04 6.31 6.57
CA LEU A 714 -2.82 7.47 6.99
C LEU A 714 -2.71 8.62 5.99
N HIS A 715 -1.50 8.97 5.54
CA HIS A 715 -1.30 9.98 4.50
C HIS A 715 -2.07 9.64 3.21
N LEU A 716 -1.82 8.45 2.66
CA LEU A 716 -2.43 8.01 1.40
C LEU A 716 -3.96 7.92 1.49
N MET A 717 -4.51 7.57 2.65
CA MET A 717 -5.94 7.51 2.89
C MET A 717 -6.60 8.87 3.02
N ASP A 718 -5.84 9.93 3.26
CA ASP A 718 -6.38 11.24 3.62
C ASP A 718 -6.07 12.31 2.58
N VAL A 719 -4.81 12.42 2.14
CA VAL A 719 -4.35 13.51 1.27
C VAL A 719 -4.41 13.12 -0.21
N ASP A 720 -4.06 11.87 -0.54
CA ASP A 720 -3.90 11.41 -1.92
C ASP A 720 -5.17 10.79 -2.53
N ILE A 721 -6.29 10.86 -1.79
CA ILE A 721 -7.62 10.43 -2.23
C ILE A 721 -8.59 11.59 -2.04
N CYS A 722 -9.44 11.82 -3.04
CA CYS A 722 -10.52 12.79 -2.93
C CYS A 722 -11.67 12.15 -2.13
N HIS A 723 -12.08 12.75 -1.02
CA HIS A 723 -13.18 12.27 -0.16
C HIS A 723 -14.50 13.02 -0.39
N TYR A 724 -14.45 14.16 -1.07
CA TYR A 724 -15.64 14.98 -1.35
C TYR A 724 -15.52 15.70 -2.68
N SER A 725 -16.62 15.71 -3.42
CA SER A 725 -16.77 16.40 -4.70
C SER A 725 -18.16 17.01 -4.80
N THR A 726 -18.31 18.00 -5.69
CA THR A 726 -19.60 18.55 -6.08
C THR A 726 -19.90 18.17 -7.54
N PRO A 727 -21.17 18.18 -7.99
CA PRO A 727 -21.50 17.89 -9.39
C PRO A 727 -20.72 18.75 -10.39
N GLN A 728 -20.42 20.00 -10.04
CA GLN A 728 -19.63 20.90 -10.89
C GLN A 728 -18.19 20.41 -11.08
N TYR A 729 -17.55 19.87 -10.03
CA TYR A 729 -16.20 19.31 -10.14
C TYR A 729 -16.20 17.89 -10.72
N GLU A 730 -17.24 17.10 -10.49
CA GLU A 730 -17.40 15.77 -11.09
C GLU A 730 -17.55 15.87 -12.63
N ALA A 731 -18.13 16.96 -13.13
CA ALA A 731 -18.27 17.21 -14.57
C ALA A 731 -16.98 17.69 -15.26
N LYS A 732 -15.96 18.14 -14.50
CA LYS A 732 -14.69 18.64 -15.07
C LYS A 732 -13.76 17.49 -15.44
N GLY A 733 -13.01 17.68 -16.53
CA GLY A 733 -11.95 16.77 -16.95
C GLY A 733 -10.68 16.88 -16.09
N TYR A 734 -9.76 15.95 -16.30
CA TYR A 734 -8.39 16.09 -15.78
C TYR A 734 -7.74 17.39 -16.33
N PRO A 735 -6.96 18.14 -15.53
CA PRO A 735 -6.56 17.86 -14.15
C PRO A 735 -7.43 18.54 -13.07
N VAL A 736 -8.59 19.11 -13.40
CA VAL A 736 -9.37 19.90 -12.43
C VAL A 736 -10.47 19.08 -11.75
N GLY A 737 -10.94 18.01 -12.40
CA GLY A 737 -12.05 17.21 -11.90
C GLY A 737 -11.77 16.53 -10.56
N LYS A 738 -12.81 16.41 -9.74
CA LYS A 738 -12.79 15.75 -8.43
C LYS A 738 -13.94 14.75 -8.34
N ILE A 739 -13.65 13.55 -7.85
CA ILE A 739 -14.62 12.48 -7.62
C ILE A 739 -14.29 11.87 -6.26
N SER A 740 -15.23 11.94 -5.31
CA SER A 740 -15.11 11.25 -4.03
C SER A 740 -14.85 9.75 -4.25
N GLY A 741 -13.80 9.21 -3.63
CA GLY A 741 -13.29 7.85 -3.78
C GLY A 741 -12.21 7.66 -4.86
N ALA A 742 -11.87 8.69 -5.64
CA ALA A 742 -10.85 8.62 -6.68
C ALA A 742 -9.50 9.19 -6.21
N LEU A 743 -8.42 8.71 -6.84
CA LEU A 743 -7.06 9.17 -6.56
C LEU A 743 -6.85 10.63 -6.97
N CYS A 744 -6.05 11.34 -6.17
CA CYS A 744 -5.31 12.53 -6.61
C CYS A 744 -4.11 12.08 -7.46
N ASP A 745 -3.81 12.80 -8.54
CA ASP A 745 -2.71 12.42 -9.44
C ASP A 745 -1.36 12.80 -8.80
N TYR A 746 -0.41 11.87 -8.84
CA TYR A 746 0.94 12.02 -8.30
C TYR A 746 1.82 12.96 -9.16
N LYS A 747 1.35 13.33 -10.35
CA LYS A 747 2.07 14.21 -11.27
C LYS A 747 1.91 15.67 -10.85
N GLY A 748 3.02 16.30 -10.47
CA GLY A 748 3.09 17.71 -10.11
C GLY A 748 3.74 17.92 -8.75
N LEU A 749 3.57 19.14 -8.24
CA LEU A 749 4.17 19.61 -6.99
C LEU A 749 3.35 19.25 -5.75
N VAL A 750 2.01 19.35 -5.82
CA VAL A 750 1.11 19.14 -4.67
C VAL A 750 0.45 17.77 -4.69
N HIS A 751 0.16 17.22 -3.52
CA HIS A 751 -0.52 15.92 -3.36
C HIS A 751 -1.91 15.87 -3.97
N TRP A 752 -2.65 16.97 -3.88
CA TRP A 752 -4.06 17.09 -4.29
C TRP A 752 -4.25 17.59 -5.72
N HIS A 753 -3.24 17.43 -6.57
CA HIS A 753 -3.36 17.73 -7.98
C HIS A 753 -4.39 16.80 -8.61
N SER A 754 -5.42 17.38 -9.25
CA SER A 754 -6.59 16.60 -9.70
C SER A 754 -7.28 15.84 -8.54
N GLY A 755 -8.19 14.95 -8.88
CA GLY A 755 -8.89 14.09 -7.90
C GLY A 755 -9.97 13.23 -8.55
N ASN A 756 -9.85 12.97 -9.85
CA ASN A 756 -10.80 12.17 -10.63
C ASN A 756 -10.13 10.93 -11.27
N ARG A 757 -8.94 10.53 -10.81
CA ARG A 757 -8.16 9.41 -11.36
C ARG A 757 -8.66 8.05 -10.85
N LEU A 758 -9.95 7.77 -11.02
CA LEU A 758 -10.62 6.57 -10.49
C LEU A 758 -10.08 5.25 -11.09
N TYR A 759 -9.79 5.22 -12.38
CA TYR A 759 -9.26 4.05 -13.09
C TYR A 759 -7.81 4.26 -13.54
N ASP A 760 -7.00 4.89 -12.70
CA ASP A 760 -5.55 4.98 -12.91
C ASP A 760 -4.88 3.61 -12.77
N TYR A 761 -3.82 3.36 -13.53
CA TYR A 761 -3.03 2.13 -13.43
C TYR A 761 -2.26 1.98 -12.12
N ASN A 762 -2.09 3.07 -11.37
CA ASN A 762 -1.55 3.07 -10.02
C ASN A 762 -2.62 2.87 -8.94
N ASN A 763 -3.91 2.77 -9.29
CA ASN A 763 -4.94 2.57 -8.28
C ASN A 763 -4.75 1.24 -7.56
N MET A 764 -4.80 1.28 -6.23
CA MET A 764 -4.54 0.15 -5.36
C MET A 764 -5.38 0.28 -4.10
N SER A 765 -6.04 -0.82 -3.72
CA SER A 765 -6.96 -0.82 -2.57
C SER A 765 -6.51 -1.75 -1.45
N ASP A 766 -5.42 -2.48 -1.62
CA ASP A 766 -5.01 -3.52 -0.68
C ASP A 766 -4.37 -3.01 0.60
N TYR A 767 -3.58 -1.94 0.51
CA TYR A 767 -3.00 -1.29 1.70
C TYR A 767 -4.05 -0.79 2.69
N LEU A 768 -5.22 -0.35 2.19
CA LEU A 768 -6.36 0.08 3.02
C LEU A 768 -6.79 -1.02 3.98
N PHE A 769 -6.72 -2.27 3.54
CA PHE A 769 -7.15 -3.42 4.32
C PHE A 769 -6.01 -4.03 5.12
N TYR A 770 -4.74 -3.86 4.76
CA TYR A 770 -3.63 -4.32 5.63
C TYR A 770 -3.62 -3.62 6.97
N ASP A 771 -3.85 -2.30 7.01
CA ASP A 771 -4.05 -1.57 8.28
C ASP A 771 -5.27 -2.13 9.03
N TYR A 772 -6.44 -2.18 8.38
CA TYR A 772 -7.67 -2.67 9.01
C TYR A 772 -7.57 -4.11 9.53
N TYR A 773 -6.92 -5.02 8.80
CA TYR A 773 -6.77 -6.42 9.22
C TYR A 773 -5.86 -6.56 10.44
N LEU A 774 -4.87 -5.69 10.62
CA LEU A 774 -3.90 -5.77 11.70
C LEU A 774 -4.27 -4.93 12.92
N THR A 775 -4.84 -3.75 12.71
CA THR A 775 -5.14 -2.77 13.78
C THR A 775 -6.63 -2.68 14.10
N GLY A 776 -7.48 -3.12 13.17
CA GLY A 776 -8.93 -2.92 13.24
C GLY A 776 -9.39 -1.51 12.94
N TYR A 777 -8.49 -0.60 12.54
CA TYR A 777 -8.84 0.79 12.25
C TYR A 777 -9.70 0.90 10.99
N GLN A 778 -10.93 1.41 11.16
CA GLN A 778 -11.98 1.32 10.14
C GLN A 778 -11.81 2.29 8.97
N ARG A 779 -10.93 3.31 9.06
CA ARG A 779 -10.75 4.34 8.02
C ARG A 779 -10.45 3.75 6.64
N GLY A 780 -9.60 2.72 6.56
CA GLY A 780 -9.31 2.05 5.28
C GLY A 780 -10.55 1.44 4.63
N VAL A 781 -11.49 0.93 5.44
CA VAL A 781 -12.77 0.41 4.95
C VAL A 781 -13.71 1.53 4.49
N ASP A 782 -13.67 2.69 5.14
CA ASP A 782 -14.45 3.86 4.69
C ASP A 782 -13.97 4.34 3.33
N VAL A 783 -12.65 4.51 3.16
CA VAL A 783 -12.06 4.93 1.89
C VAL A 783 -12.34 3.90 0.79
N ALA A 784 -12.25 2.61 1.09
CA ALA A 784 -12.61 1.55 0.15
C ALA A 784 -14.10 1.61 -0.28
N ARG A 785 -15.01 2.01 0.62
CA ARG A 785 -16.43 2.23 0.29
C ARG A 785 -16.59 3.41 -0.65
N GLU A 786 -15.92 4.52 -0.38
CA GLU A 786 -15.93 5.70 -1.24
C GLU A 786 -15.49 5.33 -2.65
N THR A 787 -14.39 4.58 -2.80
CA THR A 787 -13.92 4.08 -4.10
C THR A 787 -14.93 3.13 -4.76
N ALA A 788 -15.54 2.20 -4.01
CA ALA A 788 -16.55 1.28 -4.56
C ALA A 788 -17.81 2.02 -5.05
N ASP A 789 -18.27 3.01 -4.27
CA ASP A 789 -19.39 3.89 -4.63
C ASP A 789 -19.04 4.72 -5.88
N ALA A 790 -17.80 5.20 -6.00
CA ALA A 790 -17.32 5.91 -7.19
C ALA A 790 -17.32 5.01 -8.44
N VAL A 791 -16.80 3.79 -8.36
CA VAL A 791 -16.80 2.82 -9.47
C VAL A 791 -18.22 2.51 -9.94
N ALA A 792 -19.16 2.36 -9.01
CA ALA A 792 -20.56 2.10 -9.33
C ALA A 792 -21.25 3.31 -9.98
N ARG A 793 -20.86 4.54 -9.61
CA ARG A 793 -21.42 5.80 -10.15
C ARG A 793 -20.82 6.21 -11.50
N PHE A 794 -19.55 5.91 -11.74
CA PHE A 794 -18.79 6.39 -12.90
C PHE A 794 -18.18 5.25 -13.72
N PRO A 795 -18.98 4.30 -14.23
CA PRO A 795 -18.46 3.16 -14.99
C PRO A 795 -17.73 3.61 -16.27
N ARG A 796 -16.73 2.85 -16.68
CA ARG A 796 -15.92 3.11 -17.89
C ARG A 796 -15.80 1.87 -18.78
N GLY A 797 -15.59 2.07 -20.07
CA GLY A 797 -15.18 0.98 -20.97
C GLY A 797 -13.86 0.32 -20.53
N GLY A 798 -13.66 -0.93 -20.92
CA GLY A 798 -12.44 -1.67 -20.61
C GLY A 798 -11.23 -1.07 -21.33
N ASN A 799 -10.03 -1.39 -20.83
CA ASN A 799 -8.78 -0.92 -21.40
C ASN A 799 -7.75 -2.05 -21.49
N ARG A 800 -6.70 -1.86 -22.29
CA ARG A 800 -5.60 -2.80 -22.53
C ARG A 800 -4.30 -2.28 -21.91
N GLY A 801 -3.27 -3.13 -21.85
CA GLY A 801 -1.97 -2.78 -21.24
C GLY A 801 -2.11 -2.25 -19.82
N ARG A 802 -1.11 -1.50 -19.32
CA ARG A 802 -1.10 -1.04 -17.91
C ARG A 802 -2.39 -0.34 -17.45
N ASP A 803 -3.03 0.42 -18.35
CA ASP A 803 -4.26 1.18 -18.06
C ASP A 803 -5.48 0.27 -17.88
N GLY A 804 -5.41 -0.98 -18.33
CA GLY A 804 -6.33 -2.06 -18.01
C GLY A 804 -5.90 -2.86 -16.77
N GLU A 805 -4.61 -3.20 -16.69
CA GLU A 805 -4.08 -4.08 -15.65
C GLU A 805 -4.21 -3.51 -14.24
N GLY A 806 -3.80 -2.27 -14.04
CA GLY A 806 -3.82 -1.62 -12.72
C GLY A 806 -5.23 -1.55 -12.12
N PRO A 807 -6.22 -0.98 -12.84
CA PRO A 807 -7.59 -0.92 -12.35
C PRO A 807 -8.18 -2.31 -12.12
N LEU A 808 -7.92 -3.30 -12.98
CA LEU A 808 -8.42 -4.65 -12.77
C LEU A 808 -7.81 -5.31 -11.51
N ALA A 809 -6.51 -5.11 -11.27
CA ALA A 809 -5.85 -5.62 -10.07
C ALA A 809 -6.42 -5.01 -8.78
N SER A 810 -6.75 -3.71 -8.80
CA SER A 810 -7.44 -3.03 -7.69
C SER A 810 -8.88 -3.51 -7.54
N LEU A 811 -9.65 -3.59 -8.63
CA LEU A 811 -11.05 -4.06 -8.62
C LEU A 811 -11.18 -5.49 -8.11
N CYS A 812 -10.28 -6.41 -8.50
CA CYS A 812 -10.29 -7.78 -7.99
C CYS A 812 -10.13 -7.81 -6.46
N PHE A 813 -9.18 -7.04 -5.93
CA PHE A 813 -8.95 -6.96 -4.49
C PHE A 813 -10.11 -6.27 -3.77
N LEU A 814 -10.57 -5.13 -4.30
CA LEU A 814 -11.67 -4.36 -3.71
C LEU A 814 -12.94 -5.22 -3.65
N TYR A 815 -13.24 -5.97 -4.72
CA TYR A 815 -14.35 -6.92 -4.73
C TYR A 815 -14.15 -8.06 -3.73
N GLU A 816 -12.99 -8.71 -3.66
CA GLU A 816 -12.75 -9.79 -2.68
C GLU A 816 -12.84 -9.29 -1.22
N ALA A 817 -12.34 -8.09 -0.95
CA ALA A 817 -12.31 -7.51 0.40
C ALA A 817 -13.70 -7.04 0.88
N THR A 818 -14.60 -6.69 -0.06
CA THR A 818 -15.91 -6.10 0.25
C THR A 818 -17.10 -7.00 -0.09
N TRP A 819 -16.91 -7.94 -1.02
CA TRP A 819 -17.95 -8.73 -1.69
C TRP A 819 -19.09 -7.88 -2.29
N ASP A 820 -18.77 -6.65 -2.70
CA ASP A 820 -19.73 -5.70 -3.29
C ASP A 820 -20.04 -6.05 -4.75
N ALA A 821 -21.20 -6.66 -4.96
CA ALA A 821 -21.68 -7.10 -6.26
C ALA A 821 -21.76 -5.98 -7.32
N ARG A 822 -21.84 -4.70 -6.91
CA ARG A 822 -21.88 -3.55 -7.83
C ARG A 822 -20.60 -3.43 -8.67
N LEU A 823 -19.50 -4.01 -8.22
CA LEU A 823 -18.20 -3.97 -8.90
C LEU A 823 -18.05 -5.02 -10.02
N LEU A 824 -18.84 -6.10 -9.98
CA LEU A 824 -18.74 -7.22 -10.93
C LEU A 824 -18.86 -6.79 -12.40
N PRO A 825 -19.81 -5.90 -12.78
CA PRO A 825 -19.91 -5.46 -14.17
C PRO A 825 -18.62 -4.82 -14.69
N GLN A 826 -18.01 -3.95 -13.89
CA GLN A 826 -16.79 -3.22 -14.26
C GLN A 826 -15.57 -4.14 -14.32
N LEU A 827 -15.44 -5.05 -13.36
CA LEU A 827 -14.38 -6.06 -13.31
C LEU A 827 -14.40 -6.91 -14.59
N GLN A 828 -15.58 -7.40 -14.97
CA GLN A 828 -15.75 -8.22 -16.17
C GLN A 828 -15.49 -7.46 -17.47
N THR A 829 -15.86 -6.18 -17.53
CA THR A 829 -15.55 -5.32 -18.68
C THR A 829 -14.05 -5.18 -18.88
N TYR A 830 -13.26 -5.00 -17.81
CA TYR A 830 -11.81 -4.88 -17.91
C TYR A 830 -11.12 -6.20 -18.27
N VAL A 831 -11.51 -7.31 -17.64
CA VAL A 831 -10.87 -8.61 -17.91
C VAL A 831 -11.13 -9.09 -19.33
N ALA A 832 -12.32 -8.81 -19.88
CA ALA A 832 -12.63 -9.12 -21.27
C ALA A 832 -11.68 -8.38 -22.23
N SER A 833 -11.49 -7.07 -22.05
CA SER A 833 -10.59 -6.27 -22.89
C SER A 833 -9.12 -6.71 -22.79
N LEU A 834 -8.65 -7.08 -21.60
CA LEU A 834 -7.28 -7.57 -21.41
C LEU A 834 -7.05 -8.94 -22.04
N LEU A 835 -7.92 -9.92 -21.75
CA LEU A 835 -7.79 -11.27 -22.32
C LEU A 835 -7.88 -11.26 -23.86
N GLU A 836 -8.82 -10.48 -24.42
CA GLU A 836 -8.95 -10.29 -25.87
C GLU A 836 -7.67 -9.71 -26.49
N SER A 837 -7.01 -8.78 -25.78
CA SER A 837 -5.79 -8.13 -26.28
C SER A 837 -4.61 -9.06 -26.47
N GLN A 838 -4.57 -10.20 -25.77
CA GLN A 838 -3.51 -11.22 -25.93
C GLN A 838 -3.76 -12.14 -27.13
N THR A 839 -5.02 -12.31 -27.51
CA THR A 839 -5.45 -13.29 -28.51
C THR A 839 -5.61 -12.69 -29.91
N ASN A 840 -5.46 -11.38 -30.07
CA ASN A 840 -5.57 -10.72 -31.37
C ASN A 840 -4.32 -11.00 -32.23
N ALA A 841 -4.52 -11.52 -33.45
CA ALA A 841 -3.49 -12.13 -34.29
C ALA A 841 -2.51 -11.14 -34.96
N GLU A 842 -2.74 -9.83 -34.86
CA GLU A 842 -1.94 -8.78 -35.51
C GLU A 842 -0.88 -8.15 -34.58
N HIS A 843 -0.54 -8.80 -33.46
CA HIS A 843 0.37 -8.20 -32.48
C HIS A 843 1.84 -8.24 -32.94
N GLU A 844 2.52 -7.08 -32.91
CA GLU A 844 3.91 -6.90 -33.35
C GLU A 844 4.93 -7.82 -32.65
N LEU A 845 4.64 -8.24 -31.40
CA LEU A 845 5.51 -9.13 -30.63
C LEU A 845 5.18 -10.63 -30.79
N GLY A 846 4.14 -10.99 -31.54
CA GLY A 846 3.70 -12.37 -31.74
C GLY A 846 2.70 -12.90 -30.70
N PRO A 847 2.25 -14.15 -30.87
CA PRO A 847 1.18 -14.75 -30.07
C PRO A 847 1.58 -14.95 -28.61
N GLY A 848 0.66 -14.65 -27.68
CA GLY A 848 0.87 -14.82 -26.23
C GLY A 848 1.37 -13.56 -25.50
N ALA A 849 1.77 -12.53 -26.24
CA ALA A 849 2.14 -11.23 -25.67
C ALA A 849 0.91 -10.38 -25.31
N PHE A 850 1.05 -9.56 -24.27
CA PHE A 850 0.12 -8.47 -23.95
C PHE A 850 0.73 -7.12 -24.38
N PRO A 851 -0.08 -6.16 -24.88
CA PRO A 851 0.40 -4.86 -25.33
C PRO A 851 0.69 -3.88 -24.18
N GLY A 852 1.39 -2.78 -24.48
CA GLY A 852 1.34 -1.55 -23.66
C GLY A 852 1.87 -1.69 -22.21
N TRP A 853 3.11 -2.17 -22.06
CA TRP A 853 3.78 -2.40 -20.77
C TRP A 853 3.02 -3.39 -19.86
N ALA A 854 2.78 -4.58 -20.39
CA ALA A 854 2.09 -5.62 -19.65
C ALA A 854 2.91 -6.20 -18.49
N GLY A 855 2.22 -6.75 -17.49
CA GLY A 855 2.79 -7.17 -16.21
C GLY A 855 3.08 -6.00 -15.26
N TYR A 856 2.51 -4.83 -15.53
CA TYR A 856 2.65 -3.64 -14.69
C TYR A 856 2.02 -3.88 -13.31
N ALA A 857 0.87 -4.55 -13.24
CA ALA A 857 0.16 -4.85 -12.01
C ALA A 857 -0.25 -6.33 -11.94
N PRO A 858 -0.41 -6.92 -10.74
CA PRO A 858 -0.72 -8.35 -10.56
C PRO A 858 -2.19 -8.69 -10.83
N TRP A 859 -2.72 -8.26 -11.98
CA TRP A 859 -4.12 -8.43 -12.34
C TRP A 859 -4.44 -9.89 -12.64
N LEU A 860 -3.56 -10.58 -13.37
CA LEU A 860 -3.81 -11.93 -13.85
C LEU A 860 -3.76 -12.97 -12.71
N PRO A 861 -2.75 -12.98 -11.82
CA PRO A 861 -2.78 -13.81 -10.61
C PRO A 861 -3.97 -13.50 -9.70
N ARG A 862 -4.34 -12.22 -9.51
CA ARG A 862 -5.50 -11.85 -8.68
C ARG A 862 -6.82 -12.34 -9.27
N TYR A 863 -6.99 -12.19 -10.58
CA TYR A 863 -8.20 -12.65 -11.26
C TYR A 863 -8.30 -14.18 -11.25
N ILE A 864 -7.18 -14.90 -11.44
CA ILE A 864 -7.13 -16.36 -11.35
C ILE A 864 -7.45 -16.82 -9.93
N HIS A 865 -6.84 -16.20 -8.91
CA HIS A 865 -7.14 -16.48 -7.49
C HIS A 865 -8.63 -16.29 -7.17
N LEU A 866 -9.22 -15.21 -7.68
CA LEU A 866 -10.63 -14.89 -7.44
C LEU A 866 -11.59 -15.84 -8.17
N THR A 867 -11.33 -16.14 -9.45
CA THR A 867 -12.34 -16.71 -10.37
C THR A 867 -12.05 -18.11 -10.88
N ARG A 868 -10.77 -18.53 -10.83
CA ARG A 868 -10.26 -19.78 -11.41
C ARG A 868 -10.63 -19.96 -12.88
N ASP A 869 -10.76 -18.86 -13.62
CA ASP A 869 -11.16 -18.89 -15.03
C ASP A 869 -10.14 -19.65 -15.89
N PRO A 870 -10.51 -20.77 -16.53
CA PRO A 870 -9.58 -21.54 -17.36
C PRO A 870 -9.00 -20.75 -18.54
N VAL A 871 -9.72 -19.73 -19.03
CA VAL A 871 -9.22 -18.85 -20.10
C VAL A 871 -8.07 -18.00 -19.59
N ALA A 872 -8.18 -17.46 -18.38
CA ALA A 872 -7.14 -16.67 -17.73
C ALA A 872 -5.93 -17.54 -17.36
N ILE A 873 -6.14 -18.77 -16.88
CA ILE A 873 -5.05 -19.72 -16.60
C ILE A 873 -4.23 -20.02 -17.86
N ARG A 874 -4.90 -20.36 -18.97
CA ARG A 874 -4.19 -20.56 -20.26
C ARG A 874 -3.52 -19.29 -20.78
N SER A 875 -4.11 -18.13 -20.50
CA SER A 875 -3.53 -16.82 -20.84
C SER A 875 -2.25 -16.56 -20.05
N LEU A 876 -2.21 -16.91 -18.76
CA LEU A 876 -1.01 -16.83 -17.92
C LEU A 876 0.08 -17.76 -18.43
N GLU A 877 -0.25 -19.01 -18.77
CA GLU A 877 0.74 -19.95 -19.31
C GLU A 877 1.39 -19.41 -20.58
N ARG A 878 0.58 -18.95 -21.55
CA ARG A 878 1.09 -18.31 -22.77
C ARG A 878 1.95 -17.09 -22.47
N TRP A 879 1.55 -16.29 -21.48
CA TRP A 879 2.31 -15.09 -21.08
C TRP A 879 3.65 -15.46 -20.45
N CYS A 880 3.68 -16.40 -19.50
CA CYS A 880 4.92 -16.85 -18.86
C CYS A 880 5.86 -17.55 -19.85
N ASP A 881 5.32 -18.37 -20.75
CA ASP A 881 6.09 -19.00 -21.84
C ASP A 881 6.65 -17.93 -22.77
N PHE A 882 5.81 -17.00 -23.25
CA PHE A 882 6.26 -15.88 -24.06
C PHE A 882 7.37 -15.06 -23.38
N VAL A 883 7.17 -14.65 -22.13
CA VAL A 883 8.13 -13.86 -21.35
C VAL A 883 9.45 -14.58 -21.19
N THR A 884 9.40 -15.89 -20.94
CA THR A 884 10.62 -16.69 -20.71
C THR A 884 11.37 -16.96 -22.01
N ASP A 885 10.65 -17.08 -23.13
CA ASP A 885 11.21 -17.44 -24.42
C ASP A 885 11.65 -16.20 -25.24
N ASN A 886 11.07 -15.02 -25.00
CA ASN A 886 11.24 -13.83 -25.87
C ASN A 886 11.72 -12.54 -25.18
N ALA A 887 11.76 -12.48 -23.85
CA ALA A 887 11.63 -11.20 -23.15
C ALA A 887 12.56 -11.10 -21.92
N PHE A 888 12.98 -9.97 -21.33
CA PHE A 888 13.10 -8.53 -21.57
C PHE A 888 14.24 -8.13 -20.60
N PHE A 889 15.20 -7.29 -20.97
CA PHE A 889 16.10 -6.67 -19.98
C PHE A 889 15.48 -5.35 -19.48
N GLY A 890 15.46 -5.15 -18.16
CA GLY A 890 15.06 -3.86 -17.55
C GLY A 890 13.55 -3.63 -17.36
N SER A 891 12.75 -4.69 -17.23
CA SER A 891 11.32 -4.60 -16.84
C SER A 891 11.13 -4.14 -15.39
N GLY A 892 12.21 -4.07 -14.60
CA GLY A 892 12.15 -3.64 -13.21
C GLY A 892 11.49 -4.61 -12.25
N GLY A 893 11.61 -5.91 -12.52
CA GLY A 893 10.96 -6.90 -11.68
C GLY A 893 9.43 -6.87 -11.79
N ALA A 894 8.91 -6.28 -12.88
CA ALA A 894 7.48 -6.19 -13.09
C ALA A 894 6.85 -7.60 -13.13
N LEU A 895 7.54 -8.60 -13.67
CA LEU A 895 6.93 -9.89 -14.03
C LEU A 895 7.01 -10.95 -12.93
N TRP A 896 7.68 -10.69 -11.80
CA TRP A 896 7.87 -11.70 -10.75
C TRP A 896 6.57 -12.31 -10.24
N HIS A 897 5.49 -11.54 -10.14
CA HIS A 897 4.21 -12.06 -9.66
C HIS A 897 3.57 -13.03 -10.67
N ASP A 898 3.67 -12.75 -11.97
CA ASP A 898 3.18 -13.64 -13.03
C ASP A 898 4.03 -14.91 -13.09
N LEU A 899 5.36 -14.79 -13.05
CA LEU A 899 6.29 -15.92 -13.05
C LEU A 899 6.13 -16.81 -11.81
N THR A 900 5.88 -16.20 -10.65
CA THR A 900 5.60 -16.90 -9.39
C THR A 900 4.33 -17.74 -9.52
N GLU A 901 3.23 -17.12 -9.96
CA GLU A 901 1.96 -17.82 -10.11
C GLU A 901 2.02 -18.87 -11.23
N GLY A 902 2.72 -18.57 -12.32
CA GLY A 902 2.97 -19.52 -13.40
C GLY A 902 3.77 -20.74 -12.92
N TYR A 903 4.81 -20.54 -12.11
CA TYR A 903 5.56 -21.67 -11.54
C TYR A 903 4.67 -22.50 -10.60
N ARG A 904 3.89 -21.84 -9.74
CA ARG A 904 2.97 -22.51 -8.81
C ARG A 904 1.93 -23.37 -9.54
N LEU A 905 1.45 -22.92 -10.70
CA LEU A 905 0.42 -23.63 -11.46
C LEU A 905 0.97 -24.69 -12.42
N PHE A 906 2.15 -24.49 -12.99
CA PHE A 906 2.67 -25.30 -14.10
C PHE A 906 3.99 -26.02 -13.81
N GLY A 907 4.66 -25.73 -12.68
CA GLY A 907 5.93 -26.35 -12.27
C GLY A 907 7.12 -26.07 -13.19
N LYS A 908 6.98 -25.21 -14.22
CA LYS A 908 8.03 -24.99 -15.22
C LYS A 908 9.20 -24.18 -14.64
N ARG A 909 10.32 -24.86 -14.34
CA ARG A 909 11.54 -24.23 -13.76
C ARG A 909 12.07 -23.04 -14.57
N LYS A 910 11.84 -23.01 -15.89
CA LYS A 910 12.25 -21.90 -16.76
C LYS A 910 11.70 -20.54 -16.30
N TYR A 911 10.53 -20.52 -15.64
CA TYR A 911 9.96 -19.30 -15.07
C TYR A 911 10.77 -18.76 -13.88
N LEU A 912 11.25 -19.66 -13.01
CA LEU A 912 12.15 -19.29 -11.92
C LEU A 912 13.51 -18.84 -12.46
N SER A 913 14.06 -19.55 -13.45
CA SER A 913 15.31 -19.16 -14.11
C SER A 913 15.27 -17.73 -14.65
N LYS A 914 14.15 -17.33 -15.26
CA LYS A 914 13.93 -15.96 -15.72
C LYS A 914 13.86 -14.96 -14.57
N GLY A 915 13.07 -15.24 -13.52
CA GLY A 915 12.95 -14.33 -12.39
C GLY A 915 14.25 -14.18 -11.58
N VAL A 916 15.08 -15.22 -11.47
CA VAL A 916 16.41 -15.17 -10.84
C VAL A 916 17.36 -14.28 -11.65
N ALA A 917 17.30 -14.36 -12.98
CA ALA A 917 18.07 -13.47 -13.84
C ALA A 917 17.71 -11.99 -13.58
N GLU A 918 16.42 -11.66 -13.50
CA GLU A 918 15.96 -10.30 -13.16
C GLU A 918 16.35 -9.89 -11.73
N MET A 919 16.30 -10.82 -10.78
CA MET A 919 16.70 -10.57 -9.38
C MET A 919 18.16 -10.17 -9.28
N LYS A 920 19.05 -10.92 -9.94
CA LYS A 920 20.49 -10.64 -9.94
C LYS A 920 20.80 -9.25 -10.53
N LEU A 921 20.15 -8.90 -11.64
CA LEU A 921 20.27 -7.56 -12.23
C LEU A 921 19.81 -6.47 -11.25
N MET A 922 18.72 -6.71 -10.53
CA MET A 922 18.26 -5.74 -9.54
C MET A 922 19.22 -5.56 -8.38
N LEU A 923 19.69 -6.65 -7.78
CA LEU A 923 20.65 -6.58 -6.68
C LEU A 923 21.94 -5.87 -7.10
N SER A 924 22.34 -5.99 -8.38
CA SER A 924 23.51 -5.29 -8.91
C SER A 924 23.37 -3.78 -9.02
N ASP A 925 22.13 -3.27 -9.04
CA ASP A 925 21.81 -1.84 -9.17
C ASP A 925 21.78 -1.10 -7.82
N GLN A 926 21.81 -1.83 -6.71
CA GLN A 926 21.70 -1.22 -5.40
C GLN A 926 23.03 -0.67 -4.90
N PHE A 927 23.04 0.61 -4.52
CA PHE A 927 24.15 1.22 -3.82
C PHE A 927 24.21 0.68 -2.40
N LEU A 928 25.30 -0.02 -2.03
CA LEU A 928 25.43 -0.67 -0.73
C LEU A 928 26.75 -0.30 -0.06
N GLN A 929 26.70 0.76 0.74
CA GLN A 929 27.83 1.19 1.56
C GLN A 929 27.35 1.71 2.91
N PRO A 930 27.69 1.03 4.02
CA PRO A 930 27.28 1.47 5.35
C PRO A 930 27.65 2.93 5.64
N ASN A 931 26.80 3.60 6.42
CA ASN A 931 26.95 5.00 6.86
C ASN A 931 26.93 6.04 5.73
N HIS A 932 26.56 5.64 4.51
CA HIS A 932 26.43 6.53 3.37
C HIS A 932 24.96 6.96 3.16
N PHE A 933 24.72 8.19 2.66
CA PHE A 933 23.36 8.66 2.35
C PHE A 933 22.62 7.72 1.39
N TYR A 934 23.27 7.34 0.29
CA TYR A 934 22.79 6.40 -0.72
C TYR A 934 22.83 4.92 -0.32
N ASP A 935 23.27 4.54 0.88
CA ASP A 935 23.20 3.12 1.28
C ASP A 935 21.77 2.61 1.09
N GLY A 936 21.56 1.49 0.38
CA GLY A 936 20.26 0.95 0.02
C GLY A 936 19.52 1.60 -1.17
N PHE A 937 20.06 2.65 -1.78
CA PHE A 937 19.47 3.32 -2.94
C PHE A 937 19.49 2.42 -4.18
N PHE A 938 18.36 2.30 -4.86
CA PHE A 938 18.28 1.73 -6.21
C PHE A 938 18.21 2.85 -7.24
N THR A 939 18.80 2.67 -8.41
CA THR A 939 18.69 3.68 -9.46
C THR A 939 17.25 3.72 -10.01
N PRO A 940 16.80 4.87 -10.53
CA PRO A 940 15.46 4.98 -11.08
C PRO A 940 15.25 4.18 -12.38
N ALA A 941 16.32 3.71 -13.05
CA ALA A 941 16.20 3.03 -14.34
C ALA A 941 15.56 1.65 -14.29
N LEU A 942 15.92 0.83 -13.29
CA LEU A 942 15.42 -0.54 -13.26
C LEU A 942 14.12 -0.61 -12.48
N THR A 943 14.02 -0.09 -11.25
CA THR A 943 12.81 -0.25 -10.41
C THR A 943 12.18 1.05 -9.93
N LEU A 944 12.53 2.19 -10.55
CA LEU A 944 12.05 3.50 -10.13
C LEU A 944 12.27 3.67 -8.62
N THR A 945 13.54 3.48 -8.23
CA THR A 945 14.02 3.53 -6.85
C THR A 945 13.49 2.38 -5.98
N GLY A 946 13.59 1.13 -6.45
CA GLY A 946 13.40 -0.07 -5.61
C GLY A 946 11.96 -0.49 -5.32
N GLY A 947 10.96 0.31 -5.70
CA GLY A 947 9.55 0.08 -5.31
C GLY A 947 8.98 -1.28 -5.73
N TYR A 948 9.26 -1.72 -6.96
CA TYR A 948 8.82 -3.04 -7.44
C TYR A 948 9.57 -4.21 -6.82
N PHE A 949 10.85 -4.02 -6.53
CA PHE A 949 11.66 -5.02 -5.84
C PHE A 949 11.06 -5.33 -4.48
N SER A 950 10.83 -4.32 -3.65
CA SER A 950 10.33 -4.53 -2.29
C SER A 950 8.92 -5.11 -2.20
N GLN A 951 8.08 -4.91 -3.22
CA GLN A 951 6.71 -5.40 -3.22
C GLN A 951 6.54 -6.80 -3.86
N ARG A 952 7.39 -7.20 -4.82
CA ARG A 952 7.19 -8.43 -5.63
C ARG A 952 8.20 -9.53 -5.32
N MET A 953 9.46 -9.16 -5.06
CA MET A 953 10.52 -10.11 -4.73
C MET A 953 10.11 -11.11 -3.63
N PRO A 954 9.42 -10.69 -2.56
CA PRO A 954 9.05 -11.60 -1.48
C PRO A 954 8.10 -12.74 -1.86
N GLY A 955 7.23 -12.52 -2.85
CA GLY A 955 6.40 -13.60 -3.38
C GLY A 955 7.22 -14.56 -4.24
N PHE A 956 8.14 -14.00 -5.02
CA PHE A 956 9.08 -14.78 -5.83
C PHE A 956 10.03 -15.65 -4.99
N LEU A 957 10.49 -15.14 -3.84
CA LEU A 957 11.27 -15.92 -2.87
C LEU A 957 10.50 -17.17 -2.39
N ALA A 958 9.18 -17.07 -2.18
CA ALA A 958 8.38 -18.22 -1.78
C ALA A 958 8.33 -19.29 -2.89
N ALA A 959 8.25 -18.87 -4.16
CA ALA A 959 8.32 -19.78 -5.30
C ALA A 959 9.70 -20.45 -5.40
N LEU A 960 10.78 -19.68 -5.25
CA LEU A 960 12.15 -20.22 -5.20
C LEU A 960 12.36 -21.21 -4.05
N ALA A 961 11.88 -20.86 -2.86
CA ALA A 961 12.03 -21.69 -1.66
C ALA A 961 11.27 -23.02 -1.77
N SER A 962 10.26 -23.10 -2.65
CA SER A 962 9.50 -24.32 -2.94
C SER A 962 10.12 -25.20 -4.03
N ALA A 963 11.13 -24.72 -4.77
CA ALA A 963 11.75 -25.48 -5.84
C ALA A 963 12.87 -26.40 -5.31
N GLU A 964 12.89 -27.65 -5.77
CA GLU A 964 13.94 -28.61 -5.42
C GLU A 964 15.23 -28.37 -6.24
N GLY A 965 16.41 -28.39 -5.63
CA GLY A 965 17.68 -28.26 -6.35
C GLY A 965 17.96 -26.86 -6.93
N SER A 966 19.11 -26.68 -7.58
CA SER A 966 19.55 -25.35 -8.04
C SER A 966 18.70 -24.81 -9.21
N VAL A 967 18.50 -23.48 -9.24
CA VAL A 967 17.84 -22.78 -10.34
C VAL A 967 18.89 -21.93 -11.05
N ARG A 968 19.33 -22.38 -12.23
CA ARG A 968 20.28 -21.61 -13.05
C ARG A 968 19.56 -20.42 -13.71
N PRO A 969 20.08 -19.19 -13.61
CA PRO A 969 19.47 -18.03 -14.26
C PRO A 969 19.48 -18.18 -15.78
N ARG A 970 18.41 -17.73 -16.44
CA ARG A 970 18.34 -17.65 -17.92
C ARG A 970 18.10 -16.21 -18.32
N TYR A 971 19.15 -15.57 -18.81
CA TYR A 971 19.07 -14.20 -19.33
C TYR A 971 18.40 -14.23 -20.72
N GLY A 972 17.34 -13.42 -20.89
CA GLY A 972 16.51 -13.39 -22.10
C GLY A 972 16.99 -12.40 -23.16
N ILE A 973 16.21 -12.24 -24.22
CA ILE A 973 16.50 -11.42 -25.42
C ILE A 973 16.07 -9.94 -25.26
N SER A 974 16.65 -9.02 -26.05
CA SER A 974 16.37 -7.57 -26.04
C SER A 974 15.02 -7.17 -26.66
N TYR A 975 14.39 -6.08 -26.17
CA TYR A 975 13.10 -5.53 -26.64
C TYR A 975 13.06 -5.14 -28.13
N TYR A 976 14.21 -4.71 -28.67
CA TYR A 976 14.29 -4.16 -30.03
C TYR A 976 14.65 -5.19 -31.11
N ALA A 977 15.01 -6.42 -30.71
CA ALA A 977 15.47 -7.46 -31.64
C ALA A 977 15.18 -8.87 -31.07
N PRO A 978 13.98 -9.43 -31.34
CA PRO A 978 13.65 -10.82 -31.01
C PRO A 978 14.71 -11.78 -31.57
N GLY A 979 15.14 -12.77 -30.76
CA GLY A 979 16.24 -13.69 -31.09
C GLY A 979 17.66 -13.20 -30.77
N MET A 980 17.85 -11.97 -30.27
CA MET A 980 19.19 -11.36 -30.16
C MET A 980 19.42 -10.61 -28.83
N ILE A 981 20.64 -10.73 -28.30
CA ILE A 981 21.25 -9.70 -27.47
C ILE A 981 22.33 -9.09 -28.35
N PRO A 982 22.03 -8.02 -29.13
CA PRO A 982 23.05 -7.39 -29.95
C PRO A 982 24.08 -6.73 -29.02
N MET A 983 25.19 -7.41 -28.78
CA MET A 983 26.40 -6.82 -28.23
C MET A 983 27.26 -6.37 -29.39
N TRP A 984 27.44 -5.07 -29.57
CA TRP A 984 28.45 -4.56 -30.47
C TRP A 984 29.78 -4.53 -29.73
N VAL A 985 30.73 -5.41 -30.04
CA VAL A 985 32.13 -5.18 -29.64
C VAL A 985 32.67 -4.09 -30.57
N HIS A 986 32.49 -2.83 -30.18
CA HIS A 986 32.98 -1.72 -30.99
C HIS A 986 34.51 -1.76 -31.07
N ARG A 987 35.03 -1.83 -32.30
CA ARG A 987 36.42 -1.58 -32.61
C ARG A 987 36.74 -0.13 -32.20
N LYS A 988 37.61 0.07 -31.21
CA LYS A 988 38.27 1.35 -30.93
C LYS A 988 38.85 1.90 -32.25
N SER A 989 38.22 2.88 -32.88
CA SER A 989 38.76 3.53 -34.08
C SER A 989 39.55 4.81 -33.79
N HIS A 990 39.73 5.23 -32.53
CA HIS A 990 40.46 6.49 -32.23
C HIS A 990 41.80 6.35 -31.50
N TYR A 991 42.17 5.21 -30.91
CA TYR A 991 43.38 5.15 -30.06
C TYR A 991 44.26 3.88 -30.18
N ALA A 992 44.16 3.14 -31.29
CA ALA A 992 45.04 1.99 -31.58
C ALA A 992 46.54 2.36 -31.72
N SER A 993 46.89 3.64 -31.72
CA SER A 993 48.25 4.16 -31.95
C SER A 993 49.10 4.38 -30.68
N LYS A 994 48.54 4.36 -29.45
CA LYS A 994 49.34 4.58 -28.22
C LYS A 994 49.92 3.26 -27.68
N ARG A 995 51.24 3.21 -27.47
CA ARG A 995 52.06 2.04 -27.04
C ARG A 995 51.54 1.37 -25.74
N TYR A 996 50.85 2.12 -24.89
CA TYR A 996 50.29 1.66 -23.62
C TYR A 996 49.12 0.65 -23.77
N TYR A 997 48.32 0.74 -24.85
CA TYR A 997 47.15 -0.12 -25.04
C TYR A 997 47.46 -1.53 -25.58
N LYS A 998 48.73 -1.86 -25.87
CA LYS A 998 49.11 -3.15 -26.48
C LYS A 998 49.03 -4.35 -25.53
N ARG A 999 49.03 -4.15 -24.20
CA ARG A 999 49.06 -5.25 -23.21
C ARG A 999 47.67 -5.83 -22.85
N TRP A 1000 46.59 -5.10 -23.16
CA TRP A 1000 45.19 -5.43 -22.78
C TRP A 1000 44.23 -5.27 -23.97
N GLN A 1001 44.65 -5.66 -25.18
CA GLN A 1001 43.81 -5.54 -26.37
C GLN A 1001 42.74 -6.65 -26.39
N GLY A 1002 41.66 -6.47 -25.65
CA GLY A 1002 40.42 -7.26 -25.72
C GLY A 1002 39.38 -6.80 -24.71
N LEU A 1003 38.10 -7.09 -24.97
CA LEU A 1003 37.05 -6.91 -23.97
C LEU A 1003 37.14 -8.08 -22.99
N PRO A 1004 37.23 -7.84 -21.66
CA PRO A 1004 36.93 -8.90 -20.73
C PRO A 1004 35.42 -9.23 -20.86
N ILE A 1005 35.01 -10.47 -20.63
CA ILE A 1005 33.60 -10.89 -20.81
C ILE A 1005 33.11 -11.75 -19.65
N VAL A 1006 34.01 -12.41 -18.91
CA VAL A 1006 33.65 -13.27 -17.78
C VAL A 1006 34.67 -13.16 -16.66
N VAL A 1007 34.20 -13.04 -15.42
CA VAL A 1007 34.95 -13.45 -14.23
C VAL A 1007 34.35 -14.76 -13.74
N ALA A 1008 35.16 -15.82 -13.69
CA ALA A 1008 34.83 -17.07 -13.00
C ALA A 1008 35.55 -17.06 -11.65
N ARG A 1009 34.85 -17.40 -10.57
CA ARG A 1009 35.44 -17.43 -9.21
C ARG A 1009 35.19 -18.78 -8.57
N GLU A 1010 36.28 -19.50 -8.31
CA GLU A 1010 36.23 -20.80 -7.65
C GLU A 1010 36.81 -20.72 -6.24
N SER A 1011 36.12 -21.34 -5.26
CA SER A 1011 36.64 -21.46 -3.89
C SER A 1011 37.73 -22.51 -3.77
N SER A 1012 37.86 -23.35 -4.78
CA SER A 1012 38.83 -24.45 -4.89
C SER A 1012 39.23 -24.54 -6.36
N ASP A 1013 40.52 -24.46 -6.63
CA ASP A 1013 41.08 -24.59 -7.97
C ASP A 1013 40.62 -25.91 -8.65
N GLN A 1014 40.05 -25.81 -9.85
CA GLN A 1014 39.58 -26.94 -10.65
C GLN A 1014 39.69 -26.60 -12.14
N ALA A 1015 39.78 -27.62 -12.99
CA ALA A 1015 39.77 -27.43 -14.43
C ALA A 1015 38.35 -27.14 -14.93
N PHE A 1016 38.23 -26.29 -15.95
CA PHE A 1016 36.95 -25.89 -16.53
C PHE A 1016 37.11 -25.42 -17.98
N GLN A 1017 36.01 -25.20 -18.69
CA GLN A 1017 36.02 -24.73 -20.08
C GLN A 1017 35.04 -23.60 -20.30
N PHE A 1018 35.40 -22.64 -21.15
CA PHE A 1018 34.48 -21.66 -21.71
C PHE A 1018 34.03 -22.08 -23.10
N THR A 1019 32.73 -22.15 -23.32
CA THR A 1019 32.13 -22.30 -24.65
C THR A 1019 31.60 -20.96 -25.12
N LEU A 1020 32.25 -20.37 -26.12
CA LEU A 1020 31.85 -19.14 -26.78
C LEU A 1020 31.10 -19.49 -28.06
N LYS A 1021 29.90 -18.93 -28.26
CA LYS A 1021 29.13 -19.11 -29.50
C LYS A 1021 28.91 -17.74 -30.16
N GLY A 1022 28.81 -17.71 -31.49
CA GLY A 1022 28.56 -16.47 -32.25
C GLY A 1022 29.59 -16.16 -33.34
N GLU A 1023 29.44 -15.01 -34.00
CA GLU A 1023 30.25 -14.54 -35.14
C GLU A 1023 31.36 -13.61 -34.62
N LEU A 1024 32.49 -14.20 -34.23
CA LEU A 1024 33.61 -13.48 -33.60
C LEU A 1024 34.95 -13.67 -34.32
N ALA A 1025 35.03 -14.51 -35.35
CA ALA A 1025 36.23 -14.66 -36.17
C ALA A 1025 36.35 -13.55 -37.23
N PRO A 1026 37.56 -13.14 -37.64
CA PRO A 1026 38.85 -13.56 -37.08
C PRO A 1026 39.15 -12.85 -35.76
N GLY A 1027 39.79 -13.56 -34.82
CA GLY A 1027 40.12 -13.03 -33.50
C GLY A 1027 40.73 -14.06 -32.56
N ARG A 1028 40.92 -13.68 -31.29
CA ARG A 1028 41.48 -14.52 -30.23
C ARG A 1028 40.73 -14.34 -28.91
N VAL A 1029 40.78 -15.36 -28.09
CA VAL A 1029 40.24 -15.40 -26.73
C VAL A 1029 41.32 -15.91 -25.77
N TRP A 1030 41.42 -15.36 -24.57
CA TRP A 1030 42.35 -15.84 -23.55
C TRP A 1030 41.80 -15.61 -22.14
N VAL A 1031 42.36 -16.27 -21.14
CA VAL A 1031 41.95 -16.15 -19.73
C VAL A 1031 43.14 -15.68 -18.91
N THR A 1032 42.96 -14.68 -18.06
CA THR A 1032 43.96 -14.26 -17.07
C THR A 1032 43.46 -14.45 -15.65
N ARG A 1033 44.35 -14.72 -14.71
CA ARG A 1033 44.03 -14.75 -13.30
C ARG A 1033 43.92 -13.33 -12.74
N GLY A 1034 42.86 -13.00 -12.01
CA GLY A 1034 42.49 -11.66 -11.59
C GLY A 1034 43.41 -11.06 -10.52
N VAL A 1035 44.00 -11.89 -9.65
CA VAL A 1035 44.87 -11.42 -8.56
C VAL A 1035 46.22 -10.88 -9.05
N ASP A 1036 46.77 -11.43 -10.13
CA ASP A 1036 48.13 -11.16 -10.62
C ASP A 1036 48.19 -10.86 -12.13
N GLY A 1037 47.10 -11.05 -12.87
CA GLY A 1037 47.00 -10.81 -14.30
C GLY A 1037 47.64 -11.88 -15.19
N VAL A 1038 48.04 -13.03 -14.64
CA VAL A 1038 48.75 -14.08 -15.40
C VAL A 1038 47.80 -14.80 -16.36
N GLU A 1039 48.17 -14.89 -17.65
CA GLU A 1039 47.42 -15.66 -18.63
C GLU A 1039 47.53 -17.17 -18.36
N VAL A 1040 46.38 -17.85 -18.27
CA VAL A 1040 46.27 -19.27 -17.94
C VAL A 1040 45.69 -20.12 -19.09
N ALA A 1041 45.06 -19.50 -20.09
CA ALA A 1041 44.55 -20.19 -21.28
C ALA A 1041 44.42 -19.24 -22.47
N ARG A 1042 44.54 -19.74 -23.71
CA ARG A 1042 44.31 -18.99 -24.97
C ARG A 1042 43.81 -19.88 -26.10
N ALA A 1043 42.94 -19.34 -26.95
CA ALA A 1043 42.50 -19.96 -28.21
C ALA A 1043 42.22 -18.91 -29.30
N SER A 1044 42.22 -19.34 -30.56
CA SER A 1044 41.70 -18.54 -31.68
C SER A 1044 40.19 -18.62 -31.73
N LEU A 1045 39.51 -17.54 -32.13
CA LEU A 1045 38.06 -17.53 -32.30
C LEU A 1045 37.67 -18.24 -33.60
N GLY A 1046 36.76 -19.21 -33.50
CA GLY A 1046 36.11 -19.88 -34.62
C GLY A 1046 34.92 -19.09 -35.17
N GLU A 1047 34.43 -19.48 -36.36
CA GLU A 1047 33.37 -18.77 -37.09
C GLU A 1047 32.00 -18.82 -36.41
N ARG A 1048 31.73 -19.88 -35.64
CA ARG A 1048 30.44 -20.08 -34.94
C ARG A 1048 30.58 -20.46 -33.47
N GLU A 1049 31.67 -21.14 -33.11
CA GLU A 1049 31.91 -21.63 -31.76
C GLU A 1049 33.41 -21.64 -31.45
N THR A 1050 33.78 -21.45 -30.18
CA THR A 1050 35.14 -21.59 -29.66
C THR A 1050 35.08 -22.17 -28.26
N ILE A 1051 35.81 -23.24 -28.01
CA ILE A 1051 35.93 -23.84 -26.68
C ILE A 1051 37.34 -23.53 -26.16
N LEU A 1052 37.42 -22.94 -24.96
CA LEU A 1052 38.66 -22.58 -24.30
C LEU A 1052 38.75 -23.25 -22.92
N SER A 1053 39.64 -24.23 -22.80
CA SER A 1053 39.87 -24.94 -21.54
C SER A 1053 40.89 -24.22 -20.65
N VAL A 1054 40.57 -24.12 -19.36
CA VAL A 1054 41.42 -23.60 -18.30
C VAL A 1054 41.79 -24.76 -17.38
N ALA A 1055 43.09 -25.01 -17.20
CA ALA A 1055 43.58 -26.06 -16.31
C ALA A 1055 43.57 -25.59 -14.85
N ALA A 1056 43.45 -26.55 -13.93
CA ALA A 1056 43.71 -26.33 -12.51
C ALA A 1056 45.19 -25.93 -12.32
N ASP A 1057 45.46 -24.86 -11.57
CA ASP A 1057 46.79 -24.24 -11.43
C ASP A 1057 47.32 -24.15 -9.99
N GLY A 1058 46.61 -24.76 -9.05
CA GLY A 1058 46.89 -24.84 -7.62
C GLY A 1058 46.53 -23.60 -6.81
N LYS A 1059 45.95 -22.54 -7.39
CA LYS A 1059 45.64 -21.31 -6.64
C LYS A 1059 44.16 -20.93 -6.75
N PRO A 1060 43.45 -20.74 -5.62
CA PRO A 1060 42.10 -20.19 -5.65
C PRO A 1060 42.16 -18.72 -6.13
N SER A 1061 41.55 -18.42 -7.27
CA SER A 1061 41.56 -17.07 -7.83
C SER A 1061 40.33 -16.77 -8.69
N GLU A 1062 40.22 -15.50 -9.06
CA GLU A 1062 39.30 -15.02 -10.09
C GLU A 1062 39.95 -15.26 -11.46
N TYR A 1063 39.19 -15.68 -12.47
CA TYR A 1063 39.68 -15.86 -13.84
C TYR A 1063 38.89 -14.95 -14.79
N VAL A 1064 39.59 -14.09 -15.51
CA VAL A 1064 39.07 -13.10 -16.45
C VAL A 1064 39.21 -13.62 -17.87
N LEU A 1065 38.10 -13.90 -18.56
CA LEU A 1065 38.06 -14.24 -19.99
C LEU A 1065 38.11 -12.95 -20.83
N TRP A 1066 38.98 -12.91 -21.82
CA TRP A 1066 39.22 -11.79 -22.73
C TRP A 1066 38.98 -12.19 -24.17
N ILE A 1067 38.38 -11.31 -24.97
CA ILE A 1067 38.20 -11.50 -26.42
C ILE A 1067 38.72 -10.31 -27.20
N ALA A 1068 39.42 -10.58 -28.29
CA ALA A 1068 39.79 -9.59 -29.31
C ALA A 1068 39.37 -10.10 -30.68
N THR A 1069 38.63 -9.30 -31.45
CA THR A 1069 38.13 -9.68 -32.78
C THR A 1069 38.28 -8.51 -33.74
N ASP A 1070 38.59 -8.84 -35.00
CA ASP A 1070 38.63 -7.91 -36.13
C ASP A 1070 37.31 -7.90 -36.93
N HIS A 1071 36.29 -8.63 -36.49
CA HIS A 1071 34.97 -8.64 -37.11
C HIS A 1071 34.28 -7.27 -36.89
N ASP A 1072 33.75 -6.64 -37.96
CA ASP A 1072 33.20 -5.27 -37.91
C ASP A 1072 31.88 -5.15 -37.12
N ARG A 1073 31.17 -6.27 -36.96
CA ARG A 1073 29.89 -6.37 -36.26
C ARG A 1073 29.83 -7.66 -35.42
N PRO A 1074 30.75 -7.83 -34.48
CA PRO A 1074 30.97 -9.11 -33.79
C PRO A 1074 29.76 -9.48 -32.93
N ARG A 1075 29.26 -10.71 -33.08
CA ARG A 1075 28.10 -11.22 -32.36
C ARG A 1075 28.55 -12.31 -31.39
N ILE A 1076 28.23 -12.19 -30.11
CA ILE A 1076 28.47 -13.23 -29.11
C ILE A 1076 27.14 -13.72 -28.51
N GLU A 1077 26.94 -15.02 -28.53
CA GLU A 1077 26.03 -15.73 -27.63
C GLU A 1077 26.83 -16.01 -26.34
N PHE A 1078 26.27 -15.62 -25.20
CA PHE A 1078 26.98 -15.56 -23.91
C PHE A 1078 27.86 -16.78 -23.64
N PRO A 1079 29.14 -16.58 -23.26
CA PRO A 1079 30.04 -17.68 -22.99
C PRO A 1079 29.56 -18.47 -21.77
N VAL A 1080 29.35 -19.78 -21.94
CA VAL A 1080 28.95 -20.67 -20.85
C VAL A 1080 30.22 -21.38 -20.38
N SER A 1081 30.52 -21.33 -19.09
CA SER A 1081 31.44 -22.29 -18.50
C SER A 1081 30.69 -23.41 -17.79
N ASP A 1082 31.32 -24.56 -17.77
CA ASP A 1082 30.89 -25.79 -17.10
C ASP A 1082 31.03 -25.74 -15.56
N LEU A 1083 31.54 -24.65 -15.00
CA LEU A 1083 31.60 -24.45 -13.55
C LEU A 1083 30.20 -24.33 -12.94
N ASP A 1084 30.02 -24.97 -11.79
CA ASP A 1084 28.78 -24.92 -11.02
C ASP A 1084 28.58 -23.58 -10.27
N ARG A 1085 29.65 -22.80 -10.09
CA ARG A 1085 29.67 -21.48 -9.44
C ARG A 1085 29.99 -20.38 -10.44
N GLU A 1086 29.50 -19.18 -10.14
CA GLU A 1086 29.22 -18.16 -11.15
C GLU A 1086 30.40 -17.82 -12.06
N VAL A 1087 30.13 -18.05 -13.33
CA VAL A 1087 30.69 -17.44 -14.52
C VAL A 1087 29.83 -16.19 -14.70
N PHE A 1088 30.30 -14.97 -14.38
CA PHE A 1088 29.94 -13.71 -15.05
C PHE A 1088 30.40 -12.44 -14.30
N ALA A 1089 30.91 -11.51 -15.12
CA ALA A 1089 31.31 -10.16 -14.78
C ALA A 1089 30.36 -9.18 -15.47
N TRP A 1090 29.30 -8.72 -14.79
CA TRP A 1090 28.35 -7.79 -15.41
C TRP A 1090 28.98 -6.44 -15.81
N HIS A 1091 30.19 -6.12 -15.34
CA HIS A 1091 30.91 -4.87 -15.66
C HIS A 1091 31.24 -4.66 -17.14
N LEU A 1092 30.96 -5.64 -17.99
CA LEU A 1092 31.24 -5.61 -19.42
C LEU A 1092 29.99 -5.88 -20.26
N LEU A 1093 28.84 -6.02 -19.58
CA LEU A 1093 27.56 -5.70 -20.19
C LEU A 1093 27.58 -4.20 -20.47
N VAL A 1094 27.85 -3.82 -21.70
CA VAL A 1094 27.28 -2.58 -22.24
C VAL A 1094 25.77 -2.85 -22.39
N SER A 1095 25.07 -2.94 -21.27
CA SER A 1095 23.66 -2.64 -21.29
C SER A 1095 23.61 -1.15 -21.63
N ARG A 1096 22.89 -0.80 -22.69
CA ARG A 1096 22.48 0.58 -23.00
C ARG A 1096 21.73 1.29 -21.83
N ARG A 1097 21.69 0.71 -20.62
CA ARG A 1097 20.87 1.13 -19.47
C ARG A 1097 21.54 0.93 -18.09
N MET A 1098 22.81 0.52 -17.97
CA MET A 1098 23.46 0.38 -16.65
C MET A 1098 23.87 1.74 -16.07
N GLN A 1099 23.37 2.08 -14.87
CA GLN A 1099 23.42 3.45 -14.31
C GLN A 1099 24.46 3.72 -13.21
N ALA A 1100 25.07 2.68 -12.65
CA ALA A 1100 26.11 2.82 -11.63
C ALA A 1100 27.23 1.80 -11.83
N VAL A 1101 28.50 2.23 -11.69
CA VAL A 1101 29.70 1.39 -11.83
C VAL A 1101 30.68 1.73 -10.72
N PHE A 1102 31.30 0.71 -10.12
CA PHE A 1102 32.37 0.90 -9.17
C PHE A 1102 33.73 0.77 -9.88
N PHE A 1103 34.72 1.55 -9.46
CA PHE A 1103 36.09 1.45 -9.97
C PHE A 1103 37.11 1.88 -8.93
N LYS A 1104 38.30 1.28 -8.93
CA LYS A 1104 39.42 1.73 -8.12
C LYS A 1104 40.29 2.67 -8.92
N THR A 1105 40.85 3.69 -8.30
CA THR A 1105 42.02 4.33 -8.91
C THR A 1105 43.23 3.40 -8.75
N ARG A 1106 44.22 3.53 -9.61
CA ARG A 1106 45.48 2.80 -9.42
C ARG A 1106 46.30 3.47 -8.31
N HIS A 1107 47.07 2.66 -7.59
CA HIS A 1107 47.97 3.17 -6.55
C HIS A 1107 49.05 4.13 -7.09
N ASP A 1108 49.37 4.05 -8.38
CA ASP A 1108 50.36 4.91 -9.06
C ASP A 1108 49.73 6.03 -9.89
N ALA A 1109 48.40 6.11 -9.97
CA ALA A 1109 47.73 7.12 -10.78
C ALA A 1109 47.89 8.52 -10.17
N GLN A 1110 48.17 9.49 -11.04
CA GLN A 1110 48.09 10.93 -10.72
C GLN A 1110 46.81 11.55 -11.29
N GLN A 1111 46.18 10.87 -12.26
CA GLN A 1111 44.96 11.29 -12.93
C GLN A 1111 44.15 10.06 -13.29
N ALA A 1112 42.84 10.19 -13.23
CA ALA A 1112 41.86 9.21 -13.68
C ALA A 1112 41.05 9.80 -14.82
N VAL A 1113 40.82 9.00 -15.87
CA VAL A 1113 39.99 9.37 -17.00
C VAL A 1113 38.99 8.26 -17.27
N ILE A 1114 37.70 8.64 -17.32
CA ILE A 1114 36.59 7.79 -17.68
C ILE A 1114 35.97 8.38 -18.94
N ASN A 1115 35.93 7.63 -20.03
CA ASN A 1115 35.19 8.06 -21.21
C ASN A 1115 33.74 7.65 -21.02
N VAL A 1116 32.84 8.61 -21.23
CA VAL A 1116 31.40 8.46 -21.09
C VAL A 1116 30.76 8.87 -22.41
N ALA A 1117 30.03 7.96 -23.05
CA ALA A 1117 29.14 8.30 -24.15
C ALA A 1117 27.75 8.57 -23.59
N PHE A 1118 27.10 9.66 -24.01
CA PHE A 1118 25.72 9.95 -23.66
C PHE A 1118 24.82 9.78 -24.88
N GLY A 1119 23.66 9.14 -24.73
CA GLY A 1119 22.55 9.30 -25.68
C GLY A 1119 21.77 10.61 -25.44
N TYR A 1120 20.67 10.83 -26.16
CA TYR A 1120 19.83 12.02 -26.02
C TYR A 1120 19.32 12.17 -24.56
N ASP A 1121 19.31 13.39 -24.00
CA ASP A 1121 18.75 13.71 -22.67
C ASP A 1121 19.32 12.99 -21.42
N ALA A 1122 20.54 12.44 -21.48
CA ALA A 1122 21.20 11.84 -20.30
C ALA A 1122 21.63 12.91 -19.26
N GLY A 1123 21.40 12.64 -17.98
CA GLY A 1123 21.84 13.50 -16.87
C GLY A 1123 23.35 13.42 -16.62
N GLN A 1124 23.91 14.43 -15.95
CA GLN A 1124 25.35 14.58 -15.68
C GLN A 1124 25.92 13.38 -14.92
N ALA A 1125 26.84 12.65 -15.53
CA ALA A 1125 27.54 11.55 -14.87
C ALA A 1125 28.50 12.06 -13.79
N MET A 1126 28.62 11.33 -12.69
CA MET A 1126 29.36 11.71 -11.49
C MET A 1126 30.23 10.57 -10.99
N VAL A 1127 31.38 10.91 -10.41
CA VAL A 1127 32.20 10.04 -9.59
C VAL A 1127 32.07 10.49 -8.15
N LEU A 1128 31.66 9.57 -7.28
CA LEU A 1128 31.57 9.75 -5.85
C LEU A 1128 32.67 8.92 -5.18
N ARG A 1129 33.20 9.43 -4.08
CA ARG A 1129 33.89 8.58 -3.11
C ARG A 1129 32.88 7.62 -2.49
N ALA A 1130 33.42 6.62 -1.82
CA ALA A 1130 32.66 5.74 -0.97
C ALA A 1130 31.76 6.55 0.02
N ASP A 1131 32.26 7.64 0.60
CA ASP A 1131 31.50 8.51 1.51
C ASP A 1131 30.54 9.52 0.84
N GLY A 1132 30.35 9.46 -0.49
CA GLY A 1132 29.39 10.29 -1.22
C GLY A 1132 29.85 11.67 -1.58
N ARG A 1133 31.06 12.04 -1.15
CA ARG A 1133 31.69 13.27 -1.63
C ARG A 1133 31.96 13.11 -3.11
N GLU A 1134 31.53 14.11 -3.86
CA GLU A 1134 31.80 14.18 -5.28
C GLU A 1134 33.31 14.35 -5.50
N VAL A 1135 33.86 13.50 -6.36
CA VAL A 1135 35.25 13.58 -6.83
C VAL A 1135 35.28 14.33 -8.15
N ALA A 1136 34.35 14.02 -9.05
CA ALA A 1136 34.24 14.67 -10.34
C ALA A 1136 32.87 14.44 -10.98
N ARG A 1137 32.60 15.25 -12.01
CA ARG A 1137 31.36 15.25 -12.78
C ARG A 1137 31.64 15.67 -14.21
N VAL A 1138 30.86 15.14 -15.16
CA VAL A 1138 30.85 15.67 -16.52
C VAL A 1138 30.05 16.97 -16.52
N ALA A 1139 30.75 18.10 -16.60
CA ALA A 1139 30.13 19.39 -16.91
C ALA A 1139 29.98 19.48 -18.42
N ASP A 1140 28.75 19.71 -18.90
CA ASP A 1140 28.47 20.51 -20.09
C ASP A 1140 26.96 20.76 -20.14
N GLY A 1141 26.55 22.00 -19.84
CA GLY A 1141 25.15 22.43 -19.74
C GLY A 1141 24.34 22.41 -21.04
N GLU A 1142 24.73 21.64 -22.06
CA GLU A 1142 24.02 21.49 -23.32
C GLU A 1142 23.51 20.05 -23.51
N MET A 1143 22.27 19.79 -23.07
CA MET A 1143 21.64 18.46 -23.04
C MET A 1143 21.25 17.84 -24.40
N ALA A 1144 21.67 18.38 -25.55
CA ALA A 1144 20.93 18.13 -26.80
C ALA A 1144 21.53 17.15 -27.84
N LYS A 1145 22.74 16.60 -27.70
CA LYS A 1145 23.31 15.69 -28.73
C LYS A 1145 24.22 14.61 -28.14
N ALA A 1146 24.06 13.38 -28.62
CA ALA A 1146 24.95 12.28 -28.27
C ALA A 1146 26.41 12.64 -28.58
N ARG A 1147 27.24 12.75 -27.54
CA ARG A 1147 28.68 13.05 -27.63
C ARG A 1147 29.44 12.21 -26.61
N TRP A 1148 30.65 11.82 -27.00
CA TRP A 1148 31.64 11.24 -26.11
C TRP A 1148 32.32 12.35 -25.32
N ASN A 1149 32.28 12.27 -23.99
CA ASN A 1149 33.00 13.18 -23.10
C ASN A 1149 33.94 12.38 -22.19
N ASP A 1150 35.09 12.97 -21.86
CA ASP A 1150 36.00 12.41 -20.87
C ASP A 1150 35.68 13.03 -19.49
N LEU A 1151 35.26 12.21 -18.52
CA LEU A 1151 35.29 12.59 -17.12
C LEU A 1151 36.72 12.44 -16.60
N LYS A 1152 37.39 13.57 -16.34
CA LYS A 1152 38.78 13.63 -15.87
C LYS A 1152 38.84 14.14 -14.44
N PHE A 1153 39.65 13.50 -13.60
CA PHE A 1153 39.94 14.01 -12.25
C PHE A 1153 41.33 13.63 -11.77
N SER A 1154 41.91 14.48 -10.92
CA SER A 1154 43.20 14.24 -10.30
C SER A 1154 43.09 13.14 -9.24
N VAL A 1155 44.06 12.24 -9.18
CA VAL A 1155 44.14 11.16 -8.18
C VAL A 1155 45.18 11.56 -7.14
N GLY A 1156 44.73 12.27 -6.10
CA GLY A 1156 45.54 12.61 -4.94
C GLY A 1156 45.88 11.37 -4.09
N PRO A 1157 46.83 11.46 -3.14
CA PRO A 1157 47.20 10.35 -2.25
C PRO A 1157 46.00 9.68 -1.56
N GLU A 1158 44.97 10.47 -1.23
CA GLU A 1158 43.72 10.06 -0.59
C GLU A 1158 42.74 9.32 -1.51
N LEU A 1159 43.01 9.28 -2.82
CA LEU A 1159 42.22 8.55 -3.80
C LEU A 1159 42.96 7.34 -4.37
N ARG A 1160 44.29 7.23 -4.22
CA ARG A 1160 45.13 6.17 -4.82
C ARG A 1160 44.80 4.78 -4.25
N GLY A 1161 44.29 3.89 -5.10
CA GLY A 1161 43.82 2.56 -4.69
C GLY A 1161 42.43 2.55 -4.07
N GLU A 1162 41.82 3.72 -3.87
CA GLU A 1162 40.48 3.85 -3.30
C GLU A 1162 39.41 3.41 -4.29
N LEU A 1163 38.31 2.88 -3.73
CA LEU A 1163 37.10 2.54 -4.45
C LEU A 1163 36.21 3.77 -4.64
N LEU A 1164 35.86 4.06 -5.89
CA LEU A 1164 35.04 5.18 -6.33
C LEU A 1164 33.81 4.69 -7.10
N HIS A 1165 32.74 5.45 -7.04
CA HIS A 1165 31.41 5.08 -7.52
C HIS A 1165 31.00 6.03 -8.64
N PHE A 1166 30.87 5.53 -9.85
CA PHE A 1166 30.33 6.25 -10.99
C PHE A 1166 28.80 6.10 -11.02
N ILE A 1167 28.04 7.20 -11.14
CA ILE A 1167 26.57 7.21 -11.26
C ILE A 1167 26.17 8.15 -12.41
N HIS A 1168 25.15 7.79 -13.21
CA HIS A 1168 24.56 8.69 -14.23
C HIS A 1168 23.02 8.73 -14.18
N GLY A 1169 22.43 9.80 -14.73
CA GLY A 1169 21.01 10.12 -14.56
C GLY A 1169 20.11 9.83 -15.78
N ARG A 1170 18.91 9.30 -15.51
CA ARG A 1170 17.74 9.07 -16.41
C ARG A 1170 17.67 7.80 -17.27
N THR A 1171 16.42 7.35 -17.40
CA THR A 1171 15.93 5.99 -17.67
C THR A 1171 16.03 5.49 -19.11
N HIS A 1172 16.38 6.31 -20.11
CA HIS A 1172 16.00 6.00 -21.50
C HIS A 1172 17.13 5.85 -22.52
N ASP A 1173 18.38 6.24 -22.23
CA ASP A 1173 19.41 6.21 -23.26
C ASP A 1173 20.80 5.72 -22.80
N GLU A 1174 21.55 5.34 -23.82
CA GLU A 1174 22.80 4.60 -23.87
C GLU A 1174 23.89 5.31 -23.06
N THR A 1175 24.52 4.61 -22.09
CA THR A 1175 25.75 5.10 -21.47
C THR A 1175 26.82 4.04 -21.59
N GLU A 1176 27.90 4.40 -22.26
CA GLU A 1176 29.07 3.53 -22.37
C GLU A 1176 30.15 4.04 -21.42
N PHE A 1177 30.65 3.16 -20.55
CA PHE A 1177 31.69 3.44 -19.56
C PHE A 1177 33.00 2.81 -20.03
N TYR A 1178 34.05 3.63 -20.24
CA TYR A 1178 35.38 3.10 -20.55
C TYR A 1178 36.44 3.68 -19.61
N PRO A 1179 37.16 2.84 -18.86
CA PRO A 1179 38.38 3.27 -18.19
C PRO A 1179 39.42 3.67 -19.24
N ALA A 1180 39.77 4.95 -19.28
CA ALA A 1180 40.76 5.46 -20.22
C ALA A 1180 42.14 5.61 -19.59
N GLU A 1181 42.20 6.05 -18.32
CA GLU A 1181 43.47 6.27 -17.62
C GLU A 1181 43.31 6.16 -16.11
N GLY A 1182 44.36 5.69 -15.41
CA GLY A 1182 44.49 5.80 -13.95
C GLY A 1182 43.52 5.01 -13.09
N ILE A 1183 42.64 4.21 -13.69
CA ILE A 1183 41.61 3.44 -12.99
C ILE A 1183 41.64 1.96 -13.38
N VAL A 1184 41.23 1.14 -12.43
CA VAL A 1184 40.94 -0.28 -12.59
C VAL A 1184 39.43 -0.42 -12.38
N PRO A 1185 38.63 -0.84 -13.38
CA PRO A 1185 37.24 -1.22 -13.15
C PRO A 1185 37.19 -2.16 -11.96
N TRP A 1186 36.42 -1.79 -10.95
CA TRP A 1186 36.35 -2.51 -9.70
C TRP A 1186 34.89 -2.66 -9.41
N LEU A 1187 34.29 -3.66 -10.02
CA LEU A 1187 32.91 -3.94 -9.75
C LEU A 1187 32.81 -4.60 -8.37
N SER A 1188 32.57 -3.80 -7.33
CA SER A 1188 32.22 -4.35 -6.03
C SER A 1188 30.78 -4.85 -6.08
N LEU A 1189 30.59 -6.06 -6.60
CA LEU A 1189 29.71 -6.99 -5.89
C LEU A 1189 30.65 -7.86 -5.08
N THR A 1190 30.66 -7.68 -3.76
CA THR A 1190 31.49 -8.52 -2.89
C THR A 1190 31.15 -10.00 -3.14
N PRO A 1191 32.15 -10.91 -3.07
CA PRO A 1191 31.95 -12.35 -3.22
C PRO A 1191 31.06 -13.02 -2.19
N GLU A 1192 30.62 -12.30 -1.16
CA GLU A 1192 29.69 -12.83 -0.16
C GLU A 1192 28.26 -12.98 -0.72
N ARG A 1193 27.98 -12.45 -1.93
CA ARG A 1193 26.62 -12.24 -2.44
C ARG A 1193 26.06 -13.28 -3.41
N TYR A 1194 26.46 -14.54 -3.25
CA TYR A 1194 26.02 -15.61 -4.15
C TYR A 1194 24.91 -16.47 -3.52
N PHE A 1195 23.76 -16.48 -4.19
CA PHE A 1195 22.70 -17.45 -3.92
C PHE A 1195 23.15 -18.87 -4.30
N THR A 1196 23.56 -19.65 -3.31
CA THR A 1196 23.58 -21.11 -3.38
C THR A 1196 22.54 -21.59 -2.38
N PRO A 1197 21.34 -22.04 -2.80
CA PRO A 1197 20.36 -22.55 -1.85
C PRO A 1197 20.97 -23.78 -1.17
N ARG A 1198 21.37 -23.64 0.11
CA ARG A 1198 21.71 -24.77 0.96
C ARG A 1198 20.41 -25.48 1.33
N VAL A 1199 19.88 -26.30 0.43
CA VAL A 1199 18.84 -27.27 0.80
C VAL A 1199 19.57 -28.52 1.25
N THR A 1200 19.68 -28.71 2.56
CA THR A 1200 19.94 -30.05 3.09
C THR A 1200 18.66 -30.84 2.82
N LEU A 1201 18.71 -31.76 1.86
CA LEU A 1201 17.62 -32.69 1.61
C LEU A 1201 17.40 -33.50 2.89
N ASP A 1202 16.18 -33.48 3.42
CA ASP A 1202 15.69 -34.60 4.23
C ASP A 1202 15.27 -35.70 3.24
N PRO A 1203 16.03 -36.80 3.12
CA PRO A 1203 15.72 -37.87 2.18
C PRO A 1203 14.40 -38.60 2.50
N SER A 1204 13.72 -38.28 3.61
CA SER A 1204 12.43 -38.87 3.99
C SER A 1204 11.20 -38.08 3.50
N ALA A 1205 11.37 -36.87 2.98
CA ALA A 1205 10.26 -36.05 2.49
C ALA A 1205 9.98 -36.32 1.00
N HIS A 1206 9.03 -37.22 0.71
CA HIS A 1206 8.54 -37.41 -0.65
C HIS A 1206 7.61 -36.26 -1.10
N PRO A 1207 7.81 -35.68 -2.29
CA PRO A 1207 6.88 -34.74 -2.90
C PRO A 1207 5.64 -35.48 -3.41
N ALA A 1208 4.44 -34.96 -3.09
CA ALA A 1208 3.21 -35.39 -3.73
C ALA A 1208 2.99 -34.58 -5.02
N PRO A 1209 2.68 -35.23 -6.16
CA PRO A 1209 2.49 -34.59 -7.48
C PRO A 1209 1.26 -33.67 -7.56
#